data_AF-A0A9W8DFQ5-F1
#
_entry.id   AF-A0A9W8DFQ5-F1
#
_cell.length_a   1.000
_cell.length_b   1.000
_cell.length_c   1.000
_cell.angle_alpha   90.00
_cell.angle_beta   90.00
_cell.angle_gamma   90.00
#
_symmetry.space_group_name_H-M   'P 1'
#
loop_
_entity.id
_entity.type
_entity.pdbx_description
1 polymer ?
#
loop_
_entity_poly.entity_id
_entity_poly.type
_entity_poly.pdbx_seq_one_letter_code
_entity_poly.pdbx_strand_id
1 'polypeptide(L)'
;MALSEPRMIEVPIENSDDVLEINCSQLPEHASEICDILENEGAALRFYQLFAIEYYKQGQAEESIAALKRGLAHAKANDQTAKLPLLNFLASIYIQKAKKPLSSTNGASSRDMLLKMATALLTEAERISRTDPNTYLVKGQLAMTSRIPDTALVQFNNALRLEPQCLAALLGKARALFAKRQFQQALSIYQQVLVLRPRGKPDPRIGIGMCLYKLGHTNDARRALRRSIEVDSSAAAPHIILATIELNEVKRKFDPRISREAADPESLGSITESSAETLRRAMAHLQRAYELQPDNSAVLLLLADRFFCKSEIEAAHKLAEKALSTADTMAIQAEAHYQIARSHHAARKFDMAFDAYSKCLSINDKHSLASYGLGQMQLQRTDMSSAEATFQRVLERHPKCVEVLRALGYLHARLPNTKAKALEYYEKEMQVLADEAAEHARGSITIDWLDDANLFLEAGLLYEANSAKKARKAYLVAASILQREDGAGDHLPELWNNLGALSQLTGEENADVFSELNAAAEKCARALDKTRASLVDKKPSGSKAANEVHRLENTLVTIKYNVARFYENCGLWQKAEQLYGEIVADIPAYVDARLRLAYIAFFYRGKSQDALLHISQATEIDAKRPAAWLIRGNIELQCKNVQDARRAFEHVLKDIAKHDIYALCSLGNYYLAAGKSESSRAATEPASSAAKKAKELSNQNYKRSLEFFGKCLQLDEHCAAAAHGAAIAIAERGFANDARRLFQEVRDAATGGLGPLALCNPANELVFKVPRTGAVDKDTAPPSSLQLDDLRVSCDVLLWSGVNTAHACVEIGNYRQAILAYEACIKRLHETTAALKATEDSRIAEQFVVSALENSKGKGAEDKSADQLVTLSDAERNERTRVERDLRLYLVRALYVHAKTTKDVEVMRTALKEIRELCTISDISIPESELQDAMKADNESGDKATKDAANEDVEMAEPDAQPARSNGTATEDTDKQQKKRVNLSPENGLVLFDLALVEQSVAQLAGDLSESQCLLSDIDTAIQDVEHSTAVFMFLASWGKSMQKRRQKLLFSSRLAGERASYGKSLATKLARKRQEQEEFERQRQENVEQWRKQQQEEEIRKKQDQERLESERREEEARILRETEERNAIIREQMAAAAKQAAEAEATASTDRPKKSKKRNTDDGFISDNDDLHDQFNAVALGQRQELDSGAEQELMRPVSKSRKEVKRKKHLTRGGQGVPRESSGNEVSDDATPRKRRNVDSLDDNAPAGKSKTKAIMSDSDEDSE
;
A
#
# COMPACT_ATOMS: atom_id res chain seq x y z
N MET A 1 -17.68 -3.09 -73.55
CA MET A 1 -16.72 -4.22 -73.55
C MET A 1 -16.13 -4.31 -74.94
N ALA A 2 -14.83 -4.59 -75.05
CA ALA A 2 -14.19 -5.03 -76.29
C ALA A 2 -14.35 -6.56 -76.43
N LEU A 3 -13.90 -7.12 -77.56
CA LEU A 3 -14.19 -8.48 -78.04
C LEU A 3 -15.66 -8.66 -78.49
N SER A 4 -15.95 -8.07 -79.64
CA SER A 4 -16.84 -8.65 -80.65
C SER A 4 -16.08 -8.62 -82.00
N GLU A 5 -16.53 -9.42 -82.96
CA GLU A 5 -15.98 -9.49 -84.33
C GLU A 5 -16.01 -8.12 -85.06
N PRO A 6 -15.26 -7.96 -86.18
CA PRO A 6 -15.34 -6.77 -87.03
C PRO A 6 -16.80 -6.50 -87.39
N ARG A 7 -17.24 -5.29 -87.08
CA ARG A 7 -18.64 -4.91 -87.07
C ARG A 7 -18.87 -3.86 -88.13
N MET A 8 -19.58 -4.21 -89.19
CA MET A 8 -20.07 -3.22 -90.15
C MET A 8 -21.17 -2.40 -89.49
N ILE A 9 -21.20 -1.09 -89.76
CA ILE A 9 -22.36 -0.24 -89.52
C ILE A 9 -22.84 0.23 -90.89
N GLU A 10 -24.03 -0.24 -91.23
CA GLU A 10 -24.84 0.17 -92.36
C GLU A 10 -25.43 1.57 -92.11
N VAL A 11 -25.02 2.56 -92.90
CA VAL A 11 -25.58 3.93 -92.89
C VAL A 11 -26.38 4.14 -94.18
N PRO A 12 -27.69 4.43 -94.13
CA PRO A 12 -28.48 4.70 -95.34
C PRO A 12 -28.07 6.02 -95.98
N ILE A 13 -28.04 6.05 -97.31
CA ILE A 13 -27.69 7.22 -98.14
C ILE A 13 -28.95 8.05 -98.42
N GLU A 14 -28.87 9.38 -98.43
CA GLU A 14 -30.07 10.21 -98.63
C GLU A 14 -30.49 10.21 -100.11
N ASN A 15 -31.65 9.58 -100.39
CA ASN A 15 -32.29 9.39 -101.71
C ASN A 15 -31.83 8.18 -102.55
N SER A 16 -31.26 7.13 -101.96
CA SER A 16 -31.17 5.80 -102.61
C SER A 16 -31.56 4.66 -101.67
N ASP A 17 -31.79 3.47 -102.23
CA ASP A 17 -31.92 2.22 -101.45
C ASP A 17 -30.53 1.62 -101.08
N ASP A 18 -29.44 2.28 -101.49
CA ASP A 18 -28.07 1.86 -101.20
C ASP A 18 -27.63 2.28 -99.80
N VAL A 19 -26.69 1.50 -99.25
CA VAL A 19 -26.26 1.62 -97.84
C VAL A 19 -24.74 1.62 -97.76
N LEU A 20 -24.19 2.62 -97.07
CA LEU A 20 -22.75 2.76 -96.84
C LEU A 20 -22.32 1.86 -95.67
N GLU A 21 -21.62 0.76 -95.96
CA GLU A 21 -21.07 -0.16 -94.96
C GLU A 21 -19.73 0.36 -94.39
N ILE A 22 -19.73 0.89 -93.17
CA ILE A 22 -18.50 1.36 -92.49
C ILE A 22 -17.96 0.29 -91.54
N ASN A 23 -16.71 -0.14 -91.75
CA ASN A 23 -16.05 -1.16 -90.92
C ASN A 23 -15.51 -0.59 -89.60
N CYS A 24 -16.13 -0.96 -88.47
CA CYS A 24 -15.73 -0.46 -87.15
C CYS A 24 -14.42 -1.02 -86.58
N SER A 25 -13.69 -1.88 -87.30
CA SER A 25 -12.29 -2.20 -86.98
C SER A 25 -11.27 -1.27 -87.64
N GLN A 26 -11.68 -0.42 -88.57
CA GLN A 26 -10.84 0.51 -89.33
C GLN A 26 -11.54 1.88 -89.43
N LEU A 27 -11.75 2.52 -88.27
CA LEU A 27 -12.28 3.88 -88.21
C LEU A 27 -11.17 4.90 -88.54
N PRO A 28 -11.47 6.04 -89.21
CA PRO A 28 -10.51 7.12 -89.42
C PRO A 28 -9.97 7.70 -88.10
N GLU A 29 -8.74 8.20 -88.12
CA GLU A 29 -8.07 8.75 -86.92
C GLU A 29 -8.80 9.95 -86.31
N HIS A 30 -9.57 10.68 -87.12
CA HIS A 30 -10.41 11.80 -86.69
C HIS A 30 -11.89 11.50 -86.92
N ALA A 31 -12.71 11.69 -85.87
CA ALA A 31 -14.15 11.50 -85.97
C ALA A 31 -14.83 12.56 -86.86
N SER A 32 -14.13 13.63 -87.27
CA SER A 32 -14.65 14.60 -88.23
C SER A 32 -15.09 13.95 -89.52
N GLU A 33 -14.28 13.05 -90.12
CA GLU A 33 -14.57 12.46 -91.43
C GLU A 33 -15.88 11.66 -91.43
N ILE A 34 -16.10 10.83 -90.39
CA ILE A 34 -17.37 10.11 -90.22
C ILE A 34 -18.51 11.09 -89.92
N CYS A 35 -18.29 12.14 -89.16
CA CYS A 35 -19.36 13.11 -88.90
C CYS A 35 -19.71 13.95 -90.13
N ASP A 36 -18.74 14.33 -90.96
CA ASP A 36 -18.95 15.05 -92.22
C ASP A 36 -19.79 14.18 -93.17
N ILE A 37 -19.52 12.87 -93.25
CA ILE A 37 -20.38 11.90 -93.96
C ILE A 37 -21.80 11.87 -93.37
N LEU A 38 -21.95 11.72 -92.06
CA LEU A 38 -23.27 11.67 -91.40
C LEU A 38 -24.06 12.99 -91.49
N GLU A 39 -23.36 14.12 -91.57
CA GLU A 39 -23.95 15.45 -91.77
C GLU A 39 -24.41 15.64 -93.23
N ASN A 40 -23.65 15.16 -94.21
CA ASN A 40 -24.01 15.20 -95.63
C ASN A 40 -25.18 14.25 -95.98
N GLU A 41 -25.22 13.05 -95.39
CA GLU A 41 -26.27 12.03 -95.63
C GLU A 41 -27.49 12.17 -94.71
N GLY A 42 -27.67 13.34 -94.06
CA GLY A 42 -28.84 13.65 -93.24
C GLY A 42 -29.07 12.71 -92.03
N ALA A 43 -28.05 11.96 -91.62
CA ALA A 43 -28.20 10.69 -90.92
C ALA A 43 -28.71 10.81 -89.47
N ALA A 44 -29.50 9.82 -89.05
CA ALA A 44 -30.14 9.80 -87.72
C ALA A 44 -29.13 9.79 -86.55
N LEU A 45 -29.45 10.52 -85.48
CA LEU A 45 -28.59 10.70 -84.29
C LEU A 45 -28.05 9.39 -83.65
N ARG A 46 -28.76 8.28 -83.85
CA ARG A 46 -28.33 6.94 -83.43
C ARG A 46 -26.97 6.53 -84.04
N PHE A 47 -26.65 6.96 -85.26
CA PHE A 47 -25.38 6.62 -85.90
C PHE A 47 -24.20 7.31 -85.21
N TYR A 48 -24.29 8.61 -84.92
CA TYR A 48 -23.30 9.32 -84.09
C TYR A 48 -23.08 8.63 -82.74
N GLN A 49 -24.15 8.15 -82.09
CA GLN A 49 -24.03 7.38 -80.85
C GLN A 49 -23.27 6.06 -81.06
N LEU A 50 -23.57 5.30 -82.13
CA LEU A 50 -22.92 4.03 -82.42
C LEU A 50 -21.44 4.21 -82.73
N PHE A 51 -21.06 5.10 -83.65
CA PHE A 51 -19.65 5.37 -83.95
C PHE A 51 -18.90 5.91 -82.73
N ALA A 52 -19.50 6.79 -81.92
CA ALA A 52 -18.89 7.23 -80.66
C ALA A 52 -18.67 6.09 -79.66
N ILE A 53 -19.52 5.05 -79.64
CA ILE A 53 -19.33 3.85 -78.81
C ILE A 53 -18.16 3.00 -79.33
N GLU A 54 -18.02 2.84 -80.65
CA GLU A 54 -16.91 2.08 -81.25
C GLU A 54 -15.57 2.83 -81.09
N TYR A 55 -15.50 4.15 -81.33
CA TYR A 55 -14.35 5.01 -80.97
C TYR A 55 -13.98 4.87 -79.48
N TYR A 56 -14.97 4.88 -78.58
CA TYR A 56 -14.72 4.70 -77.13
C TYR A 56 -14.19 3.30 -76.78
N LYS A 57 -14.63 2.24 -77.49
CA LYS A 57 -14.11 0.87 -77.33
C LYS A 57 -12.66 0.75 -77.80
N GLN A 58 -12.28 1.44 -78.88
CA GLN A 58 -10.89 1.51 -79.36
C GLN A 58 -9.98 2.36 -78.45
N GLY A 59 -10.56 3.16 -77.56
CA GLY A 59 -9.85 3.99 -76.57
C GLY A 59 -9.70 5.46 -76.97
N GLN A 60 -10.12 5.83 -78.18
CA GLN A 60 -10.15 7.20 -78.72
C GLN A 60 -11.29 8.02 -78.08
N ALA A 61 -11.10 8.34 -76.79
CA ALA A 61 -12.13 8.99 -75.98
C ALA A 61 -12.38 10.47 -76.35
N GLU A 62 -11.44 11.15 -77.00
CA GLU A 62 -11.64 12.53 -77.48
C GLU A 62 -12.46 12.56 -78.78
N GLU A 63 -12.15 11.65 -79.73
CA GLU A 63 -12.93 11.47 -80.96
C GLU A 63 -14.38 11.05 -80.66
N SER A 64 -14.56 10.16 -79.68
CA SER A 64 -15.88 9.83 -79.13
C SER A 64 -16.63 11.06 -78.58
N ILE A 65 -15.93 12.00 -77.91
CA ILE A 65 -16.52 13.27 -77.46
C ILE A 65 -16.84 14.19 -78.65
N ALA A 66 -15.98 14.25 -79.67
CA ALA A 66 -16.19 15.07 -80.86
C ALA A 66 -17.43 14.62 -81.64
N ALA A 67 -17.57 13.32 -81.90
CA ALA A 67 -18.74 12.72 -82.56
C ALA A 67 -20.05 13.02 -81.81
N LEU A 68 -20.05 12.88 -80.48
CA LEU A 68 -21.23 13.18 -79.66
C LEU A 68 -21.58 14.67 -79.66
N LYS A 69 -20.59 15.57 -79.68
CA LYS A 69 -20.82 17.01 -79.75
C LYS A 69 -21.39 17.44 -81.10
N ARG A 70 -20.87 16.92 -82.22
CA ARG A 70 -21.41 17.17 -83.56
C ARG A 70 -22.83 16.62 -83.69
N GLY A 71 -23.08 15.37 -83.27
CA GLY A 71 -24.44 14.81 -83.23
C GLY A 71 -25.42 15.62 -82.39
N LEU A 72 -25.00 16.17 -81.24
CA LEU A 72 -25.86 17.06 -80.43
C LEU A 72 -26.12 18.43 -81.09
N ALA A 73 -25.21 18.91 -81.95
CA ALA A 73 -25.38 20.14 -82.71
C ALA A 73 -26.27 19.96 -83.97
N HIS A 74 -26.17 18.81 -84.64
CA HIS A 74 -26.96 18.49 -85.84
C HIS A 74 -28.43 18.10 -85.53
N ALA A 75 -28.74 17.82 -84.25
CA ALA A 75 -30.05 17.35 -83.80
C ALA A 75 -31.20 18.35 -84.04
N LYS A 76 -32.15 17.98 -84.92
CA LYS A 76 -33.26 18.83 -85.36
C LYS A 76 -34.26 19.07 -84.21
N ALA A 77 -35.12 20.09 -84.33
CA ALA A 77 -35.99 20.54 -83.23
C ALA A 77 -36.97 19.48 -82.70
N ASN A 78 -37.34 18.50 -83.52
CA ASN A 78 -38.23 17.39 -83.13
C ASN A 78 -37.47 16.22 -82.44
N ASP A 79 -36.15 16.13 -82.58
CA ASP A 79 -35.35 14.96 -82.19
C ASP A 79 -34.95 14.94 -80.71
N GLN A 80 -35.67 15.68 -79.84
CA GLN A 80 -35.24 15.92 -78.46
C GLN A 80 -35.06 14.60 -77.67
N THR A 81 -35.97 13.64 -77.84
CA THR A 81 -35.87 12.31 -77.20
C THR A 81 -34.64 11.53 -77.69
N ALA A 82 -34.25 11.69 -78.95
CA ALA A 82 -33.05 11.07 -79.53
C ALA A 82 -31.74 11.72 -79.07
N LYS A 83 -31.77 12.89 -78.43
CA LYS A 83 -30.58 13.48 -77.75
C LYS A 83 -30.24 12.78 -76.43
N LEU A 84 -31.22 12.18 -75.74
CA LEU A 84 -31.02 11.58 -74.40
C LEU A 84 -29.84 10.58 -74.34
N PRO A 85 -29.69 9.63 -75.29
CA PRO A 85 -28.58 8.68 -75.25
C PRO A 85 -27.22 9.35 -75.46
N LEU A 86 -27.14 10.39 -76.31
CA LEU A 86 -25.92 11.15 -76.56
C LEU A 86 -25.52 11.97 -75.33
N LEU A 87 -26.48 12.69 -74.71
CA LEU A 87 -26.25 13.45 -73.47
C LEU A 87 -25.79 12.55 -72.32
N ASN A 88 -26.47 11.42 -72.10
CA ASN A 88 -26.13 10.44 -71.06
C ASN A 88 -24.76 9.80 -71.30
N PHE A 89 -24.40 9.49 -72.55
CA PHE A 89 -23.11 8.89 -72.87
C PHE A 89 -21.97 9.91 -72.78
N LEU A 90 -22.15 11.14 -73.27
CA LEU A 90 -21.17 12.22 -73.14
C LEU A 90 -20.90 12.57 -71.67
N ALA A 91 -21.96 12.71 -70.87
CA ALA A 91 -21.84 12.88 -69.41
C ALA A 91 -21.11 11.69 -68.76
N SER A 92 -21.40 10.46 -69.20
CA SER A 92 -20.70 9.26 -68.73
C SER A 92 -19.20 9.31 -69.05
N ILE A 93 -18.80 9.70 -70.27
CA ILE A 93 -17.39 9.83 -70.66
C ILE A 93 -16.70 10.89 -69.78
N TYR A 94 -17.31 12.06 -69.56
CA TYR A 94 -16.75 13.07 -68.66
C TYR A 94 -16.58 12.55 -67.22
N ILE A 95 -17.54 11.77 -66.71
CA ILE A 95 -17.45 11.12 -65.39
C ILE A 95 -16.33 10.05 -65.37
N GLN A 96 -16.03 9.36 -66.47
CA GLN A 96 -14.88 8.43 -66.53
C GLN A 96 -13.54 9.17 -66.67
N LYS A 97 -13.46 10.26 -67.45
CA LYS A 97 -12.25 11.09 -67.55
C LYS A 97 -11.93 11.73 -66.19
N ALA A 98 -12.92 12.20 -65.45
CA ALA A 98 -12.76 12.73 -64.09
C ALA A 98 -12.29 11.68 -63.04
N LYS A 99 -12.28 10.38 -63.37
CA LYS A 99 -11.73 9.29 -62.54
C LYS A 99 -10.32 8.84 -62.94
N LYS A 100 -9.75 9.38 -64.02
CA LYS A 100 -8.32 9.19 -64.29
C LYS A 100 -7.53 10.30 -63.59
N PRO A 101 -6.35 10.03 -63.01
CA PRO A 101 -5.48 11.09 -62.53
C PRO A 101 -5.05 11.96 -63.73
N LEU A 102 -5.34 13.25 -63.66
CA LEU A 102 -4.91 14.23 -64.66
C LEU A 102 -3.48 14.68 -64.34
N SER A 103 -2.61 14.66 -65.36
CA SER A 103 -1.23 15.09 -65.23
C SER A 103 -1.12 16.60 -64.97
N SER A 104 -0.14 16.96 -64.15
CA SER A 104 0.33 18.29 -63.74
C SER A 104 -0.64 19.28 -63.06
N THR A 105 -0.11 19.91 -62.01
CA THR A 105 -0.37 21.23 -61.39
C THR A 105 -1.79 21.84 -61.25
N ASN A 106 -2.74 21.62 -62.16
CA ASN A 106 -4.10 22.19 -62.14
C ASN A 106 -5.23 21.13 -62.01
N GLY A 107 -4.87 19.89 -61.66
CA GLY A 107 -5.78 18.72 -61.71
C GLY A 107 -7.10 18.84 -60.92
N ALA A 108 -7.12 19.55 -59.78
CA ALA A 108 -8.33 19.73 -58.98
C ALA A 108 -9.41 20.56 -59.72
N SER A 109 -9.03 21.74 -60.23
CA SER A 109 -9.91 22.58 -61.05
C SER A 109 -10.38 21.85 -62.31
N SER A 110 -9.51 21.05 -62.93
CA SER A 110 -9.85 20.26 -64.13
C SER A 110 -10.87 19.15 -63.83
N ARG A 111 -10.70 18.39 -62.73
CA ARG A 111 -11.67 17.38 -62.29
C ARG A 111 -13.05 18.00 -62.01
N ASP A 112 -13.09 19.09 -61.25
CA ASP A 112 -14.35 19.74 -60.89
C ASP A 112 -15.01 20.41 -62.09
N MET A 113 -14.25 20.90 -63.06
CA MET A 113 -14.76 21.38 -64.36
C MET A 113 -15.42 20.24 -65.15
N LEU A 114 -14.80 19.06 -65.24
CA LEU A 114 -15.37 17.87 -65.89
C LEU A 114 -16.65 17.39 -65.19
N LEU A 115 -16.70 17.41 -63.86
CA LEU A 115 -17.90 17.06 -63.09
C LEU A 115 -19.03 18.10 -63.26
N LYS A 116 -18.70 19.40 -63.35
CA LYS A 116 -19.66 20.46 -63.67
C LYS A 116 -20.24 20.30 -65.09
N MET A 117 -19.41 19.98 -66.09
CA MET A 117 -19.86 19.68 -67.46
C MET A 117 -20.81 18.48 -67.49
N ALA A 118 -20.48 17.38 -66.81
CA ALA A 118 -21.38 16.23 -66.70
C ALA A 118 -22.70 16.57 -65.98
N THR A 119 -22.65 17.46 -64.97
CA THR A 119 -23.85 17.93 -64.25
C THR A 119 -24.77 18.74 -65.16
N ALA A 120 -24.22 19.62 -66.00
CA ALA A 120 -25.00 20.41 -66.96
C ALA A 120 -25.75 19.53 -67.96
N LEU A 121 -25.05 18.58 -68.60
CA LEU A 121 -25.63 17.65 -69.59
C LEU A 121 -26.74 16.77 -68.98
N LEU A 122 -26.59 16.32 -67.73
CA LEU A 122 -27.62 15.54 -67.03
C LEU A 122 -28.79 16.38 -66.53
N THR A 123 -28.62 17.70 -66.43
CA THR A 123 -29.71 18.66 -66.16
C THR A 123 -30.49 18.95 -67.45
N GLU A 124 -29.81 19.01 -68.59
CA GLU A 124 -30.44 19.10 -69.92
C GLU A 124 -31.24 17.83 -70.24
N ALA A 125 -30.67 16.64 -70.02
CA ALA A 125 -31.36 15.37 -70.21
C ALA A 125 -32.66 15.28 -69.36
N GLU A 126 -32.63 15.72 -68.10
CA GLU A 126 -33.81 15.75 -67.23
C GLU A 126 -34.89 16.77 -67.64
N ARG A 127 -34.52 17.84 -68.37
CA ARG A 127 -35.49 18.76 -68.98
C ARG A 127 -36.22 18.11 -70.16
N ILE A 128 -35.55 17.21 -70.89
CA ILE A 128 -36.12 16.47 -72.01
C ILE A 128 -36.98 15.29 -71.51
N SER A 129 -36.49 14.50 -70.55
CA SER A 129 -37.28 13.47 -69.88
C SER A 129 -36.90 13.30 -68.41
N ARG A 130 -37.91 13.38 -67.54
CA ARG A 130 -37.79 13.08 -66.11
C ARG A 130 -37.93 11.58 -65.78
N THR A 131 -38.04 10.71 -66.79
CA THR A 131 -38.40 9.30 -66.62
C THR A 131 -37.46 8.31 -67.32
N ASP A 132 -36.30 8.77 -67.82
CA ASP A 132 -35.28 7.88 -68.37
C ASP A 132 -34.47 7.17 -67.26
N PRO A 133 -34.45 5.82 -67.21
CA PRO A 133 -33.61 5.06 -66.28
C PRO A 133 -32.11 5.37 -66.44
N ASN A 134 -31.65 5.69 -67.64
CA ASN A 134 -30.23 5.91 -67.93
C ASN A 134 -29.74 7.24 -67.35
N THR A 135 -30.49 8.34 -67.49
CA THR A 135 -30.17 9.61 -66.81
C THR A 135 -30.10 9.42 -65.30
N TYR A 136 -31.01 8.66 -64.67
CA TYR A 136 -30.91 8.33 -63.25
C TYR A 136 -29.65 7.52 -62.89
N LEU A 137 -29.29 6.52 -63.71
CA LEU A 137 -28.09 5.71 -63.53
C LEU A 137 -26.81 6.55 -63.64
N VAL A 138 -26.71 7.42 -64.64
CA VAL A 138 -25.53 8.28 -64.84
C VAL A 138 -25.46 9.37 -63.76
N LYS A 139 -26.60 9.93 -63.30
CA LYS A 139 -26.65 10.80 -62.11
C LYS A 139 -26.21 10.08 -60.84
N GLY A 140 -26.57 8.81 -60.65
CA GLY A 140 -26.06 7.98 -59.56
C GLY A 140 -24.54 7.78 -59.64
N GLN A 141 -24.01 7.55 -60.84
CA GLN A 141 -22.55 7.45 -61.07
C GLN A 141 -21.82 8.78 -60.82
N LEU A 142 -22.42 9.91 -61.23
CA LEU A 142 -21.92 11.25 -60.94
C LEU A 142 -21.81 11.47 -59.42
N ALA A 143 -22.91 11.25 -58.68
CA ALA A 143 -22.95 11.41 -57.24
C ALA A 143 -21.91 10.54 -56.49
N MET A 144 -21.71 9.29 -56.92
CA MET A 144 -20.63 8.44 -56.40
C MET A 144 -19.22 8.96 -56.71
N THR A 145 -19.03 9.66 -57.83
CA THR A 145 -17.75 10.25 -58.24
C THR A 145 -17.48 11.57 -57.52
N SER A 146 -18.53 12.33 -57.22
CA SER A 146 -18.53 13.50 -56.34
C SER A 146 -18.54 13.15 -54.84
N ARG A 147 -18.42 11.86 -54.48
CA ARG A 147 -18.34 11.33 -53.10
C ARG A 147 -19.60 11.57 -52.24
N ILE A 148 -20.79 11.70 -52.84
CA ILE A 148 -22.08 11.86 -52.14
C ILE A 148 -22.91 10.56 -52.27
N PRO A 149 -22.78 9.58 -51.34
CA PRO A 149 -23.41 8.27 -51.50
C PRO A 149 -24.93 8.30 -51.27
N ASP A 150 -25.45 9.24 -50.48
CA ASP A 150 -26.88 9.35 -50.19
C ASP A 150 -27.71 9.76 -51.41
N THR A 151 -27.27 10.81 -52.12
CA THR A 151 -27.91 11.20 -53.38
C THR A 151 -27.73 10.12 -54.44
N ALA A 152 -26.58 9.44 -54.48
CA ALA A 152 -26.38 8.29 -55.36
C ALA A 152 -27.38 7.15 -55.08
N LEU A 153 -27.63 6.80 -53.82
CA LEU A 153 -28.64 5.79 -53.45
C LEU A 153 -30.04 6.19 -53.92
N VAL A 154 -30.42 7.46 -53.79
CA VAL A 154 -31.72 7.95 -54.29
C VAL A 154 -31.81 7.75 -55.80
N GLN A 155 -30.80 8.16 -56.58
CA GLN A 155 -30.87 8.02 -58.04
C GLN A 155 -30.78 6.56 -58.52
N PHE A 156 -29.98 5.70 -57.88
CA PHE A 156 -30.00 4.26 -58.19
C PHE A 156 -31.33 3.60 -57.78
N ASN A 157 -31.96 4.01 -56.69
CA ASN A 157 -33.32 3.54 -56.35
C ASN A 157 -34.38 4.04 -57.35
N ASN A 158 -34.24 5.25 -57.90
CA ASN A 158 -35.13 5.75 -58.96
C ASN A 158 -34.96 4.96 -60.27
N ALA A 159 -33.72 4.68 -60.69
CA ALA A 159 -33.46 3.80 -61.83
C ALA A 159 -34.08 2.39 -61.60
N LEU A 160 -33.91 1.81 -60.40
CA LEU A 160 -34.46 0.49 -60.04
C LEU A 160 -35.98 0.46 -59.84
N ARG A 161 -36.66 1.61 -59.71
CA ARG A 161 -38.14 1.68 -59.75
C ARG A 161 -38.68 1.53 -61.17
N LEU A 162 -37.91 1.95 -62.16
CA LEU A 162 -38.26 1.87 -63.58
C LEU A 162 -37.76 0.55 -64.20
N GLU A 163 -36.54 0.13 -63.86
CA GLU A 163 -35.91 -1.12 -64.30
C GLU A 163 -35.45 -1.97 -63.09
N PRO A 164 -36.33 -2.79 -62.48
CA PRO A 164 -36.00 -3.55 -61.26
C PRO A 164 -34.79 -4.51 -61.37
N GLN A 165 -34.42 -4.92 -62.59
CA GLN A 165 -33.29 -5.83 -62.86
C GLN A 165 -32.06 -5.13 -63.46
N CYS A 166 -32.00 -3.78 -63.45
CA CYS A 166 -30.89 -3.03 -64.02
C CYS A 166 -29.57 -3.29 -63.24
N LEU A 167 -28.75 -4.22 -63.75
CA LEU A 167 -27.52 -4.72 -63.10
C LEU A 167 -26.56 -3.60 -62.69
N ALA A 168 -26.41 -2.57 -63.53
CA ALA A 168 -25.52 -1.45 -63.26
C ALA A 168 -26.08 -0.51 -62.17
N ALA A 169 -27.40 -0.35 -62.05
CA ALA A 169 -28.01 0.35 -60.92
C ALA A 169 -27.96 -0.48 -59.62
N LEU A 170 -28.11 -1.81 -59.69
CA LEU A 170 -27.89 -2.71 -58.54
C LEU A 170 -26.45 -2.63 -58.03
N LEU A 171 -25.45 -2.71 -58.92
CA LEU A 171 -24.03 -2.55 -58.58
C LEU A 171 -23.72 -1.15 -58.02
N GLY A 172 -24.31 -0.10 -58.60
CA GLY A 172 -24.21 1.27 -58.09
C GLY A 172 -24.75 1.40 -56.66
N LYS A 173 -25.96 0.88 -56.42
CA LYS A 173 -26.60 0.82 -55.09
C LYS A 173 -25.76 0.05 -54.07
N ALA A 174 -25.26 -1.14 -54.43
CA ALA A 174 -24.40 -1.94 -53.56
C ALA A 174 -23.09 -1.20 -53.19
N ARG A 175 -22.46 -0.51 -54.15
CA ARG A 175 -21.27 0.33 -53.91
C ARG A 175 -21.58 1.54 -53.01
N ALA A 176 -22.75 2.14 -53.14
CA ALA A 176 -23.17 3.27 -52.33
C ALA A 176 -23.52 2.85 -50.88
N LEU A 177 -24.18 1.70 -50.68
CA LEU A 177 -24.38 1.09 -49.36
C LEU A 177 -23.05 0.74 -48.68
N PHE A 178 -22.09 0.20 -49.44
CA PHE A 178 -20.74 -0.06 -48.93
C PHE A 178 -20.03 1.22 -48.47
N ALA A 179 -20.14 2.31 -49.24
CA ALA A 179 -19.61 3.62 -48.84
C ALA A 179 -20.27 4.17 -47.56
N LYS A 180 -21.57 3.91 -47.35
CA LYS A 180 -22.30 4.20 -46.10
C LYS A 180 -22.01 3.22 -44.95
N ARG A 181 -21.04 2.30 -45.09
CA ARG A 181 -20.72 1.22 -44.12
C ARG A 181 -21.86 0.22 -43.87
N GLN A 182 -22.90 0.18 -44.70
CA GLN A 182 -24.05 -0.73 -44.58
C GLN A 182 -23.73 -2.10 -45.20
N PHE A 183 -22.69 -2.76 -44.68
CA PHE A 183 -22.04 -3.91 -45.32
C PHE A 183 -22.95 -5.12 -45.55
N GLN A 184 -23.86 -5.43 -44.61
CA GLN A 184 -24.81 -6.54 -44.78
C GLN A 184 -25.79 -6.29 -45.94
N GLN A 185 -26.33 -5.07 -46.06
CA GLN A 185 -27.24 -4.71 -47.15
C GLN A 185 -26.48 -4.70 -48.49
N ALA A 186 -25.26 -4.15 -48.52
CA ALA A 186 -24.40 -4.17 -49.70
C ALA A 186 -24.10 -5.61 -50.16
N LEU A 187 -23.76 -6.52 -49.23
CA LEU A 187 -23.51 -7.93 -49.49
C LEU A 187 -24.71 -8.62 -50.16
N SER A 188 -25.92 -8.41 -49.63
CA SER A 188 -27.14 -9.01 -50.20
C SER A 188 -27.38 -8.60 -51.66
N ILE A 189 -27.12 -7.34 -52.02
CA ILE A 189 -27.31 -6.84 -53.39
C ILE A 189 -26.18 -7.33 -54.31
N TYR A 190 -24.93 -7.41 -53.83
CA TYR A 190 -23.86 -8.04 -54.62
C TYR A 190 -24.12 -9.54 -54.87
N GLN A 191 -24.72 -10.25 -53.92
CA GLN A 191 -25.17 -11.64 -54.11
C GLN A 191 -26.30 -11.74 -55.13
N GLN A 192 -27.31 -10.85 -55.09
CA GLN A 192 -28.36 -10.76 -56.11
C GLN A 192 -27.78 -10.53 -57.51
N VAL A 193 -26.83 -9.60 -57.68
CA VAL A 193 -26.15 -9.36 -58.96
C VAL A 193 -25.36 -10.60 -59.41
N LEU A 194 -24.71 -11.32 -58.50
CA LEU A 194 -23.99 -12.55 -58.82
C LEU A 194 -24.92 -13.66 -59.34
N VAL A 195 -26.12 -13.79 -58.78
CA VAL A 195 -27.16 -14.72 -59.26
C VAL A 195 -27.66 -14.29 -60.64
N LEU A 196 -27.97 -13.00 -60.83
CA LEU A 196 -28.48 -12.49 -62.12
C LEU A 196 -27.44 -12.54 -63.26
N ARG A 197 -26.14 -12.41 -62.96
CA ARG A 197 -25.09 -12.51 -64.00
C ARG A 197 -23.76 -13.09 -63.46
N PRO A 198 -23.62 -14.43 -63.40
CA PRO A 198 -22.43 -15.09 -62.82
C PRO A 198 -21.08 -14.77 -63.47
N ARG A 199 -21.05 -14.30 -64.72
CA ARG A 199 -19.86 -13.81 -65.46
C ARG A 199 -19.99 -12.33 -65.89
N GLY A 200 -20.64 -11.51 -65.08
CA GLY A 200 -20.72 -10.06 -65.33
C GLY A 200 -19.37 -9.36 -65.13
N LYS A 201 -19.07 -8.35 -65.96
CA LYS A 201 -18.00 -7.36 -65.70
C LYS A 201 -18.65 -6.00 -65.37
N PRO A 202 -18.25 -5.30 -64.29
CA PRO A 202 -17.28 -5.72 -63.27
C PRO A 202 -17.82 -6.87 -62.41
N ASP A 203 -16.92 -7.71 -61.88
CA ASP A 203 -17.30 -8.90 -61.11
C ASP A 203 -17.84 -8.54 -59.71
N PRO A 204 -19.09 -8.89 -59.37
CA PRO A 204 -19.65 -8.64 -58.03
C PRO A 204 -18.89 -9.37 -56.91
N ARG A 205 -18.14 -10.44 -57.19
CA ARG A 205 -17.36 -11.18 -56.17
C ARG A 205 -16.34 -10.31 -55.44
N ILE A 206 -15.80 -9.28 -56.10
CA ILE A 206 -14.88 -8.32 -55.50
C ILE A 206 -15.61 -7.50 -54.41
N GLY A 207 -16.86 -7.10 -54.69
CA GLY A 207 -17.75 -6.43 -53.73
C GLY A 207 -18.15 -7.35 -52.57
N ILE A 208 -18.49 -8.61 -52.85
CA ILE A 208 -18.76 -9.65 -51.84
C ILE A 208 -17.56 -9.81 -50.90
N GLY A 209 -16.34 -9.98 -51.46
CA GLY A 209 -15.12 -10.13 -50.67
C GLY A 209 -14.82 -8.93 -49.77
N MET A 210 -15.00 -7.70 -50.28
CA MET A 210 -14.87 -6.49 -49.47
C MET A 210 -15.91 -6.42 -48.34
N CYS A 211 -17.17 -6.79 -48.59
CA CYS A 211 -18.21 -6.80 -47.56
C CYS A 211 -17.92 -7.86 -46.48
N LEU A 212 -17.62 -9.10 -46.89
CA LEU A 212 -17.28 -10.19 -45.96
C LEU A 212 -16.08 -9.85 -45.09
N TYR A 213 -15.03 -9.23 -45.66
CA TYR A 213 -13.87 -8.79 -44.88
C TYR A 213 -14.22 -7.72 -43.84
N LYS A 214 -15.06 -6.73 -44.20
CA LYS A 214 -15.55 -5.71 -43.26
C LYS A 214 -16.55 -6.23 -42.22
N LEU A 215 -17.10 -7.42 -42.43
CA LEU A 215 -17.95 -8.16 -41.49
C LEU A 215 -17.16 -9.21 -40.66
N GLY A 216 -15.83 -9.30 -40.82
CA GLY A 216 -14.97 -10.24 -40.09
C GLY A 216 -14.85 -11.65 -40.69
N HIS A 217 -15.64 -11.98 -41.72
CA HIS A 217 -15.61 -13.28 -42.42
C HIS A 217 -14.42 -13.37 -43.39
N THR A 218 -13.19 -13.37 -42.84
CA THR A 218 -11.94 -13.30 -43.60
C THR A 218 -11.75 -14.49 -44.56
N ASN A 219 -12.10 -15.71 -44.15
CA ASN A 219 -11.95 -16.91 -44.97
C ASN A 219 -12.86 -16.88 -46.21
N ASP A 220 -14.13 -16.50 -46.05
CA ASP A 220 -15.06 -16.39 -47.18
C ASP A 220 -14.75 -15.19 -48.07
N ALA A 221 -14.20 -14.10 -47.51
CA ALA A 221 -13.62 -13.03 -48.30
C ALA A 221 -12.48 -13.54 -49.20
N ARG A 222 -11.52 -14.31 -48.66
CA ARG A 222 -10.44 -14.94 -49.46
C ARG A 222 -11.01 -15.85 -50.54
N ARG A 223 -12.02 -16.69 -50.24
CA ARG A 223 -12.69 -17.58 -51.21
C ARG A 223 -13.34 -16.80 -52.35
N ALA A 224 -14.09 -15.74 -52.04
CA ALA A 224 -14.76 -14.90 -53.05
C ALA A 224 -13.75 -14.20 -53.98
N LEU A 225 -12.65 -13.69 -53.42
CA LEU A 225 -11.61 -12.98 -54.19
C LEU A 225 -10.76 -13.93 -55.05
N ARG A 226 -10.40 -15.12 -54.55
CA ARG A 226 -9.73 -16.16 -55.36
C ARG A 226 -10.62 -16.59 -56.54
N ARG A 227 -11.91 -16.84 -56.30
CA ARG A 227 -12.87 -17.16 -57.36
C ARG A 227 -13.11 -15.99 -58.34
N SER A 228 -12.77 -14.77 -57.97
CA SER A 228 -12.78 -13.61 -58.89
C SER A 228 -11.57 -13.64 -59.84
N ILE A 229 -10.37 -13.95 -59.32
CA ILE A 229 -9.15 -14.13 -60.13
C ILE A 229 -9.28 -15.30 -61.12
N GLU A 230 -9.90 -16.40 -60.69
CA GLU A 230 -10.22 -17.55 -61.55
C GLU A 230 -11.22 -17.23 -62.69
N VAL A 231 -12.00 -16.14 -62.55
CA VAL A 231 -13.00 -15.71 -63.55
C VAL A 231 -12.48 -14.55 -64.41
N ASP A 232 -11.60 -13.70 -63.88
CA ASP A 232 -10.95 -12.61 -64.61
C ASP A 232 -9.52 -12.35 -64.11
N SER A 233 -8.56 -13.11 -64.64
CA SER A 233 -7.14 -12.97 -64.31
C SER A 233 -6.51 -11.62 -64.73
N SER A 234 -7.25 -10.74 -65.42
CA SER A 234 -6.79 -9.38 -65.74
C SER A 234 -7.10 -8.35 -64.65
N ALA A 235 -7.89 -8.72 -63.63
CA ALA A 235 -8.33 -7.81 -62.59
C ALA A 235 -7.27 -7.66 -61.47
N ALA A 236 -6.62 -6.50 -61.39
CA ALA A 236 -5.69 -6.18 -60.29
C ALA A 236 -6.39 -6.09 -58.91
N ALA A 237 -7.64 -5.58 -58.87
CA ALA A 237 -8.37 -5.31 -57.63
C ALA A 237 -8.45 -6.49 -56.63
N PRO A 238 -8.83 -7.73 -57.01
CA PRO A 238 -8.83 -8.85 -56.08
C PRO A 238 -7.44 -9.22 -55.54
N HIS A 239 -6.37 -9.06 -56.33
CA HIS A 239 -4.99 -9.25 -55.83
C HIS A 239 -4.63 -8.21 -54.76
N ILE A 240 -4.97 -6.92 -54.96
CA ILE A 240 -4.74 -5.85 -53.99
C ILE A 240 -5.45 -6.15 -52.66
N ILE A 241 -6.71 -6.60 -52.74
CA ILE A 241 -7.52 -6.88 -51.55
C ILE A 241 -7.01 -8.14 -50.83
N LEU A 242 -6.65 -9.21 -51.56
CA LEU A 242 -6.04 -10.40 -50.96
C LEU A 242 -4.71 -10.08 -50.27
N ALA A 243 -3.82 -9.34 -50.93
CA ALA A 243 -2.58 -8.87 -50.33
C ALA A 243 -2.85 -8.03 -49.08
N THR A 244 -3.82 -7.12 -49.10
CA THR A 244 -4.19 -6.33 -47.91
C THR A 244 -4.69 -7.21 -46.76
N ILE A 245 -5.48 -8.26 -47.05
CA ILE A 245 -5.95 -9.22 -46.05
C ILE A 245 -4.78 -10.03 -45.47
N GLU A 246 -3.90 -10.57 -46.31
CA GLU A 246 -2.76 -11.40 -45.88
C GLU A 246 -1.68 -10.58 -45.18
N LEU A 247 -1.40 -9.33 -45.59
CA LEU A 247 -0.49 -8.43 -44.86
C LEU A 247 -1.04 -7.98 -43.50
N ASN A 248 -2.37 -7.84 -43.37
CA ASN A 248 -3.02 -7.55 -42.09
C ASN A 248 -3.11 -8.80 -41.19
N GLU A 249 -3.13 -10.00 -41.76
CA GLU A 249 -2.97 -11.26 -41.02
C GLU A 249 -1.54 -11.41 -40.50
N VAL A 250 -0.52 -11.17 -41.34
CA VAL A 250 0.89 -11.15 -40.93
C VAL A 250 1.12 -10.11 -39.83
N LYS A 251 0.60 -8.88 -39.97
CA LYS A 251 0.71 -7.83 -38.93
C LYS A 251 0.01 -8.19 -37.60
N ARG A 252 -0.87 -9.21 -37.55
CA ARG A 252 -1.48 -9.73 -36.31
C ARG A 252 -0.75 -10.96 -35.76
N LYS A 253 -0.29 -11.86 -36.63
CA LYS A 253 0.48 -13.06 -36.24
C LYS A 253 1.91 -12.75 -35.82
N PHE A 254 2.46 -11.65 -36.32
CA PHE A 254 3.80 -11.16 -36.01
C PHE A 254 3.77 -10.01 -34.99
N ASP A 255 2.72 -9.95 -34.16
CA ASP A 255 2.75 -9.16 -32.94
C ASP A 255 3.74 -9.84 -31.96
N PRO A 256 4.81 -9.16 -31.52
CA PRO A 256 5.83 -9.78 -30.67
C PRO A 256 5.30 -10.15 -29.27
N ARG A 257 4.13 -9.67 -28.85
CA ARG A 257 3.45 -10.07 -27.61
C ARG A 257 2.78 -11.44 -27.79
N ILE A 258 1.93 -11.57 -28.82
CA ILE A 258 1.26 -12.85 -29.19
C ILE A 258 2.31 -13.93 -29.54
N SER A 259 3.41 -13.54 -30.17
CA SER A 259 4.51 -14.43 -30.52
C SER A 259 5.22 -15.09 -29.31
N ARG A 260 4.87 -14.72 -28.07
CA ARG A 260 5.38 -15.31 -26.82
C ARG A 260 4.40 -16.24 -26.11
N GLU A 261 3.11 -16.21 -26.47
CA GLU A 261 2.13 -17.24 -26.04
C GLU A 261 2.54 -18.63 -26.56
N ALA A 262 3.30 -18.65 -27.66
CA ALA A 262 3.99 -19.79 -28.24
C ALA A 262 5.20 -20.22 -27.38
N ALA A 263 4.94 -20.73 -26.17
CA ALA A 263 5.97 -21.09 -25.18
C ALA A 263 6.98 -22.15 -25.68
N ASP A 264 6.58 -23.02 -26.61
CA ASP A 264 7.46 -24.01 -27.24
C ASP A 264 8.18 -23.42 -28.47
N PRO A 265 9.53 -23.48 -28.56
CA PRO A 265 10.27 -23.00 -29.74
C PRO A 265 9.84 -23.65 -31.06
N GLU A 266 9.37 -24.91 -31.05
CA GLU A 266 8.80 -25.56 -32.24
C GLU A 266 7.48 -24.90 -32.69
N SER A 267 6.65 -24.49 -31.73
CA SER A 267 5.39 -23.78 -32.03
C SER A 267 5.67 -22.40 -32.63
N LEU A 268 6.66 -21.68 -32.09
CA LEU A 268 7.16 -20.41 -32.65
C LEU A 268 7.76 -20.61 -34.05
N GLY A 269 8.49 -21.69 -34.28
CA GLY A 269 8.96 -22.11 -35.61
C GLY A 269 7.79 -22.26 -36.59
N SER A 270 6.76 -23.03 -36.23
CA SER A 270 5.57 -23.23 -37.08
C SER A 270 4.80 -21.93 -37.38
N ILE A 271 4.74 -21.00 -36.41
CA ILE A 271 4.08 -19.70 -36.56
C ILE A 271 4.90 -18.77 -37.46
N THR A 272 6.23 -18.74 -37.30
CA THR A 272 7.11 -17.91 -38.14
C THR A 272 7.18 -18.43 -39.57
N GLU A 273 7.24 -19.75 -39.80
CA GLU A 273 7.11 -20.37 -41.13
C GLU A 273 5.74 -20.08 -41.77
N SER A 274 4.64 -20.27 -41.03
CA SER A 274 3.30 -19.97 -41.53
C SER A 274 3.13 -18.49 -41.87
N SER A 275 3.67 -17.59 -41.03
CA SER A 275 3.62 -16.15 -41.23
C SER A 275 4.45 -15.72 -42.45
N ALA A 276 5.67 -16.25 -42.59
CA ALA A 276 6.52 -16.06 -43.76
C ALA A 276 5.82 -16.54 -45.04
N GLU A 277 5.09 -17.65 -44.99
CA GLU A 277 4.34 -18.16 -46.15
C GLU A 277 3.09 -17.32 -46.49
N THR A 278 2.37 -16.77 -45.50
CA THR A 278 1.39 -15.69 -45.79
C THR A 278 2.05 -14.46 -46.40
N LEU A 279 3.26 -14.09 -45.96
CA LEU A 279 3.98 -12.95 -46.51
C LEU A 279 4.44 -13.18 -47.96
N ARG A 280 4.94 -14.39 -48.30
CA ARG A 280 5.27 -14.77 -49.69
C ARG A 280 4.05 -14.65 -50.60
N ARG A 281 2.90 -15.20 -50.20
CA ARG A 281 1.64 -15.08 -50.95
C ARG A 281 1.17 -13.64 -51.12
N ALA A 282 1.23 -12.84 -50.05
CA ALA A 282 0.89 -11.43 -50.11
C ALA A 282 1.81 -10.64 -51.06
N MET A 283 3.12 -10.93 -51.05
CA MET A 283 4.09 -10.31 -51.97
C MET A 283 3.87 -10.74 -53.41
N ALA A 284 3.57 -12.02 -53.68
CA ALA A 284 3.22 -12.49 -55.03
C ALA A 284 1.93 -11.81 -55.55
N HIS A 285 0.94 -11.59 -54.68
CA HIS A 285 -0.26 -10.82 -55.02
C HIS A 285 0.02 -9.31 -55.22
N LEU A 286 0.91 -8.68 -54.44
CA LEU A 286 1.34 -7.29 -54.69
C LEU A 286 2.11 -7.15 -56.01
N GLN A 287 3.06 -8.06 -56.29
CA GLN A 287 3.80 -8.07 -57.54
C GLN A 287 2.85 -8.19 -58.73
N ARG A 288 1.91 -9.15 -58.68
CA ARG A 288 0.95 -9.31 -59.79
C ARG A 288 0.00 -8.12 -59.93
N ALA A 289 -0.40 -7.48 -58.83
CA ALA A 289 -1.17 -6.24 -58.87
C ALA A 289 -0.37 -5.07 -59.48
N TYR A 290 0.94 -5.00 -59.22
CA TYR A 290 1.84 -4.00 -59.81
C TYR A 290 2.08 -4.24 -61.31
N GLU A 291 2.31 -5.49 -61.73
CA GLU A 291 2.40 -5.87 -63.15
C GLU A 291 1.14 -5.52 -63.94
N LEU A 292 -0.04 -5.68 -63.33
CA LEU A 292 -1.32 -5.33 -63.95
C LEU A 292 -1.62 -3.83 -63.92
N GLN A 293 -1.17 -3.09 -62.90
CA GLN A 293 -1.41 -1.64 -62.74
C GLN A 293 -0.24 -0.93 -62.02
N PRO A 294 0.86 -0.56 -62.73
CA PRO A 294 2.06 0.05 -62.12
C PRO A 294 1.84 1.43 -61.47
N ASP A 295 0.74 2.10 -61.81
CA ASP A 295 0.40 3.46 -61.34
C ASP A 295 -0.73 3.45 -60.29
N ASN A 296 -1.14 2.27 -59.81
CA ASN A 296 -2.16 2.18 -58.77
C ASN A 296 -1.57 2.59 -57.40
N SER A 297 -1.95 3.77 -56.91
CA SER A 297 -1.44 4.36 -55.66
C SER A 297 -1.58 3.43 -54.45
N ALA A 298 -2.62 2.58 -54.38
CA ALA A 298 -2.79 1.64 -53.28
C ALA A 298 -1.74 0.51 -53.32
N VAL A 299 -1.36 0.03 -54.51
CA VAL A 299 -0.25 -0.92 -54.68
C VAL A 299 1.07 -0.27 -54.29
N LEU A 300 1.31 0.95 -54.77
CA LEU A 300 2.53 1.71 -54.49
C LEU A 300 2.73 1.96 -52.98
N LEU A 301 1.66 2.28 -52.23
CA LEU A 301 1.74 2.44 -50.77
C LEU A 301 1.93 1.13 -50.01
N LEU A 302 1.25 0.05 -50.43
CA LEU A 302 1.44 -1.27 -49.81
C LEU A 302 2.87 -1.77 -50.04
N LEU A 303 3.44 -1.55 -51.23
CA LEU A 303 4.85 -1.80 -51.50
C LEU A 303 5.76 -0.89 -50.66
N ALA A 304 5.47 0.41 -50.55
CA ALA A 304 6.26 1.34 -49.73
C ALA A 304 6.33 0.90 -48.25
N ASP A 305 5.20 0.51 -47.64
CA ASP A 305 5.18 -0.04 -46.27
C ASP A 305 6.00 -1.34 -46.15
N ARG A 306 6.06 -2.18 -47.20
CA ARG A 306 6.93 -3.38 -47.21
C ARG A 306 8.42 -3.04 -47.36
N PHE A 307 8.79 -2.14 -48.27
CA PHE A 307 10.18 -1.69 -48.42
C PHE A 307 10.69 -0.98 -47.16
N PHE A 308 9.83 -0.18 -46.50
CA PHE A 308 10.14 0.43 -45.20
C PHE A 308 10.39 -0.64 -44.13
N CYS A 309 9.54 -1.66 -44.01
CA CYS A 309 9.76 -2.79 -43.10
C CYS A 309 11.00 -3.64 -43.45
N LYS A 310 11.54 -3.55 -44.66
CA LYS A 310 12.80 -4.16 -45.09
C LYS A 310 14.02 -3.21 -44.93
N SER A 311 13.82 -2.05 -44.31
CA SER A 311 14.82 -0.97 -44.18
C SER A 311 15.33 -0.35 -45.50
N GLU A 312 14.63 -0.57 -46.63
CA GLU A 312 14.94 0.06 -47.92
C GLU A 312 14.21 1.42 -48.02
N ILE A 313 14.68 2.38 -47.21
CA ILE A 313 13.99 3.66 -46.95
C ILE A 313 13.82 4.52 -48.21
N GLU A 314 14.85 4.59 -49.07
CA GLU A 314 14.83 5.34 -50.32
C GLU A 314 13.87 4.74 -51.36
N ALA A 315 13.71 3.42 -51.38
CA ALA A 315 12.76 2.74 -52.25
C ALA A 315 11.32 3.01 -51.78
N ALA A 316 11.07 2.88 -50.48
CA ALA A 316 9.79 3.22 -49.87
C ALA A 316 9.38 4.69 -50.12
N HIS A 317 10.32 5.62 -49.96
CA HIS A 317 10.10 7.05 -50.20
C HIS A 317 9.69 7.33 -51.66
N LYS A 318 10.45 6.84 -52.64
CA LYS A 318 10.13 7.02 -54.08
C LYS A 318 8.79 6.42 -54.48
N LEU A 319 8.44 5.26 -53.92
CA LEU A 319 7.14 4.62 -54.15
C LEU A 319 5.99 5.42 -53.53
N ALA A 320 6.19 6.00 -52.34
CA ALA A 320 5.20 6.88 -51.70
C ALA A 320 5.03 8.22 -52.45
N GLU A 321 6.09 8.79 -53.02
CA GLU A 321 6.00 9.96 -53.90
C GLU A 321 5.24 9.64 -55.21
N LYS A 322 5.52 8.50 -55.85
CA LYS A 322 4.75 8.03 -57.02
C LYS A 322 3.29 7.73 -56.66
N ALA A 323 3.03 7.26 -55.44
CA ALA A 323 1.66 7.09 -54.95
C ALA A 323 0.95 8.44 -54.78
N LEU A 324 1.64 9.44 -54.22
CA LEU A 324 1.09 10.79 -54.00
C LEU A 324 0.71 11.47 -55.33
N SER A 325 1.56 11.39 -56.34
CA SER A 325 1.30 11.98 -57.67
C SER A 325 0.17 11.30 -58.46
N THR A 326 -0.21 10.07 -58.08
CA THR A 326 -1.30 9.29 -58.70
C THR A 326 -2.59 9.28 -57.86
N ALA A 327 -2.62 9.87 -56.67
CA ALA A 327 -3.64 9.59 -55.66
C ALA A 327 -5.02 10.25 -55.89
N ASP A 328 -5.99 9.45 -56.31
CA ASP A 328 -7.42 9.84 -56.50
C ASP A 328 -8.19 10.24 -55.21
N THR A 329 -7.67 9.91 -54.02
CA THR A 329 -8.40 10.08 -52.76
C THR A 329 -7.56 10.68 -51.65
N MET A 330 -8.20 11.54 -50.83
CA MET A 330 -7.54 12.23 -49.72
C MET A 330 -7.04 11.27 -48.63
N ALA A 331 -7.66 10.10 -48.48
CA ALA A 331 -7.16 9.03 -47.61
C ALA A 331 -5.81 8.45 -48.12
N ILE A 332 -5.68 8.22 -49.43
CA ILE A 332 -4.42 7.77 -50.06
C ILE A 332 -3.38 8.89 -50.01
N GLN A 333 -3.76 10.16 -50.19
CA GLN A 333 -2.86 11.31 -50.08
C GLN A 333 -2.31 11.47 -48.65
N ALA A 334 -3.17 11.33 -47.62
CA ALA A 334 -2.75 11.35 -46.21
C ALA A 334 -1.82 10.17 -45.87
N GLU A 335 -2.14 8.95 -46.31
CA GLU A 335 -1.28 7.78 -46.16
C GLU A 335 0.07 7.96 -46.87
N ALA A 336 0.08 8.52 -48.09
CA ALA A 336 1.32 8.81 -48.81
C ALA A 336 2.21 9.82 -48.06
N HIS A 337 1.62 10.90 -47.53
CA HIS A 337 2.35 11.84 -46.67
C HIS A 337 2.85 11.19 -45.37
N TYR A 338 2.08 10.27 -44.77
CA TYR A 338 2.51 9.50 -43.60
C TYR A 338 3.70 8.58 -43.91
N GLN A 339 3.68 7.85 -45.04
CA GLN A 339 4.79 6.99 -45.45
C GLN A 339 6.05 7.81 -45.81
N ILE A 340 5.90 8.96 -46.48
CA ILE A 340 7.00 9.92 -46.71
C ILE A 340 7.57 10.43 -45.37
N ALA A 341 6.71 10.78 -44.41
CA ALA A 341 7.12 11.22 -43.08
C ALA A 341 7.88 10.16 -42.30
N ARG A 342 7.44 8.89 -42.35
CA ARG A 342 8.17 7.73 -41.80
C ARG A 342 9.54 7.59 -42.45
N SER A 343 9.63 7.64 -43.77
CA SER A 343 10.92 7.53 -44.48
C SER A 343 11.88 8.67 -44.10
N HIS A 344 11.41 9.91 -44.01
CA HIS A 344 12.24 11.02 -43.53
C HIS A 344 12.63 10.88 -42.06
N HIS A 345 11.74 10.40 -41.18
CA HIS A 345 12.04 10.15 -39.77
C HIS A 345 13.13 9.06 -39.63
N ALA A 346 13.00 7.92 -40.32
CA ALA A 346 14.01 6.86 -40.35
C ALA A 346 15.36 7.36 -40.90
N ALA A 347 15.34 8.20 -41.94
CA ALA A 347 16.52 8.86 -42.50
C ALA A 347 17.06 10.04 -41.66
N ARG A 348 16.55 10.26 -40.43
CA ARG A 348 16.90 11.36 -39.51
C ARG A 348 16.72 12.78 -40.07
N LYS A 349 15.88 12.95 -41.11
CA LYS A 349 15.53 14.24 -41.72
C LYS A 349 14.31 14.83 -41.01
N PHE A 350 14.49 15.17 -39.73
CA PHE A 350 13.38 15.49 -38.81
C PHE A 350 12.49 16.64 -39.28
N ASP A 351 13.05 17.69 -39.90
CA ASP A 351 12.24 18.82 -40.40
C ASP A 351 11.33 18.42 -41.56
N MET A 352 11.85 17.63 -42.52
CA MET A 352 11.04 17.10 -43.62
C MET A 352 9.98 16.11 -43.12
N ALA A 353 10.29 15.36 -42.05
CA ALA A 353 9.34 14.46 -41.39
C ALA A 353 8.21 15.24 -40.68
N PHE A 354 8.54 16.29 -39.91
CA PHE A 354 7.57 17.18 -39.27
C PHE A 354 6.60 17.79 -40.30
N ASP A 355 7.12 18.29 -41.41
CA ASP A 355 6.35 18.85 -42.52
C ASP A 355 5.39 17.82 -43.12
N ALA A 356 5.86 16.59 -43.33
CA ALA A 356 5.08 15.52 -43.94
C ALA A 356 4.02 14.96 -42.97
N TYR A 357 4.30 14.82 -41.67
CA TYR A 357 3.28 14.49 -40.66
C TYR A 357 2.22 15.60 -40.55
N SER A 358 2.64 16.86 -40.60
CA SER A 358 1.71 18.01 -40.57
C SER A 358 0.81 18.03 -41.82
N LYS A 359 1.34 17.74 -43.01
CA LYS A 359 0.57 17.60 -44.27
C LYS A 359 -0.36 16.38 -44.26
N CYS A 360 0.02 15.29 -43.58
CA CYS A 360 -0.90 14.16 -43.35
C CYS A 360 -2.11 14.60 -42.50
N LEU A 361 -1.86 15.31 -41.40
CA LEU A 361 -2.90 15.72 -40.44
C LEU A 361 -3.79 16.86 -40.95
N SER A 362 -3.31 17.77 -41.80
CA SER A 362 -4.17 18.77 -42.44
C SER A 362 -5.16 18.17 -43.46
N ILE A 363 -4.82 17.01 -44.05
CA ILE A 363 -5.71 16.24 -44.93
C ILE A 363 -6.60 15.28 -44.11
N ASN A 364 -6.08 14.71 -43.02
CA ASN A 364 -6.78 13.77 -42.15
C ASN A 364 -6.33 13.91 -40.68
N ASP A 365 -6.92 14.84 -39.94
CA ASP A 365 -6.64 15.06 -38.51
C ASP A 365 -6.83 13.78 -37.67
N LYS A 366 -7.68 12.84 -38.12
CA LYS A 366 -7.98 11.58 -37.42
C LYS A 366 -6.91 10.50 -37.59
N HIS A 367 -5.75 10.83 -38.16
CA HIS A 367 -4.65 9.89 -38.40
C HIS A 367 -3.73 9.73 -37.17
N SER A 368 -4.17 8.96 -36.17
CA SER A 368 -3.47 8.76 -34.88
C SER A 368 -1.97 8.44 -34.99
N LEU A 369 -1.56 7.62 -35.96
CA LEU A 369 -0.15 7.27 -36.17
C LEU A 369 0.70 8.45 -36.67
N ALA A 370 0.11 9.42 -37.36
CA ALA A 370 0.78 10.65 -37.75
C ALA A 370 0.77 11.69 -36.63
N SER A 371 -0.26 11.72 -35.78
CA SER A 371 -0.26 12.50 -34.54
C SER A 371 0.87 12.04 -33.61
N TYR A 372 1.03 10.72 -33.39
CA TYR A 372 2.13 10.18 -32.61
C TYR A 372 3.50 10.54 -33.22
N GLY A 373 3.68 10.34 -34.53
CA GLY A 373 4.90 10.73 -35.25
C GLY A 373 5.21 12.23 -35.17
N LEU A 374 4.18 13.09 -35.23
CA LEU A 374 4.35 14.54 -35.04
C LEU A 374 4.77 14.89 -33.61
N GLY A 375 4.17 14.26 -32.60
CA GLY A 375 4.56 14.40 -31.19
C GLY A 375 6.03 14.05 -30.96
N GLN A 376 6.51 12.96 -31.59
CA GLN A 376 7.93 12.61 -31.58
C GLN A 376 8.81 13.71 -32.21
N MET A 377 8.39 14.35 -33.31
CA MET A 377 9.13 15.47 -33.92
C MET A 377 9.09 16.75 -33.08
N GLN A 378 8.00 16.99 -32.35
CA GLN A 378 7.88 18.12 -31.40
C GLN A 378 8.83 17.93 -30.21
N LEU A 379 8.90 16.72 -29.64
CA LEU A 379 9.89 16.37 -28.60
C LEU A 379 11.34 16.57 -29.09
N GLN A 380 11.67 16.12 -30.32
CA GLN A 380 13.01 16.32 -30.90
C GLN A 380 13.35 17.80 -31.13
N ARG A 381 12.34 18.65 -31.39
CA ARG A 381 12.49 20.11 -31.46
C ARG A 381 12.39 20.82 -30.09
N THR A 382 12.28 20.07 -28.99
CA THR A 382 12.07 20.57 -27.61
C THR A 382 10.77 21.35 -27.38
N ASP A 383 9.81 21.31 -28.31
CA ASP A 383 8.46 21.86 -28.09
C ASP A 383 7.62 20.86 -27.28
N MET A 384 7.90 20.86 -25.98
CA MET A 384 7.22 20.07 -24.97
C MET A 384 5.71 20.36 -24.92
N SER A 385 5.31 21.61 -25.18
CA SER A 385 3.92 22.06 -25.07
C SER A 385 3.03 21.53 -26.19
N SER A 386 3.46 21.65 -27.45
CA SER A 386 2.71 21.08 -28.57
C SER A 386 2.80 19.56 -28.59
N ALA A 387 3.89 18.97 -28.07
CA ALA A 387 4.00 17.52 -27.90
C ALA A 387 2.93 16.99 -26.93
N GLU A 388 2.79 17.57 -25.73
CA GLU A 388 1.76 17.19 -24.75
C GLU A 388 0.35 17.24 -25.38
N ALA A 389 -0.02 18.37 -25.99
CA ALA A 389 -1.32 18.55 -26.64
C ALA A 389 -1.53 17.65 -27.88
N THR A 390 -0.47 17.11 -28.47
CA THR A 390 -0.56 16.18 -29.60
C THR A 390 -0.67 14.72 -29.14
N PHE A 391 0.02 14.35 -28.06
CA PHE A 391 -0.11 13.06 -27.40
C PHE A 391 -1.47 12.89 -26.71
N GLN A 392 -1.98 13.91 -26.01
CA GLN A 392 -3.31 13.89 -25.40
C GLN A 392 -4.41 13.62 -26.44
N ARG A 393 -4.35 14.27 -27.62
CA ARG A 393 -5.26 13.99 -28.76
C ARG A 393 -5.16 12.58 -29.34
N VAL A 394 -4.09 11.84 -29.09
CA VAL A 394 -4.02 10.40 -29.40
C VAL A 394 -4.67 9.58 -28.28
N LEU A 395 -4.40 9.93 -27.01
CA LEU A 395 -4.95 9.24 -25.84
C LEU A 395 -6.48 9.36 -25.74
N GLU A 396 -7.06 10.51 -26.09
CA GLU A 396 -8.52 10.72 -26.28
C GLU A 396 -9.16 9.70 -27.23
N ARG A 397 -8.40 9.22 -28.22
CA ARG A 397 -8.86 8.32 -29.28
C ARG A 397 -8.51 6.87 -28.99
N HIS A 398 -7.41 6.63 -28.26
CA HIS A 398 -6.86 5.33 -27.92
C HIS A 398 -6.33 5.32 -26.47
N PRO A 399 -7.21 5.22 -25.45
CA PRO A 399 -6.81 5.37 -24.04
C PRO A 399 -5.80 4.32 -23.52
N LYS A 400 -5.71 3.15 -24.17
CA LYS A 400 -4.73 2.09 -23.86
C LYS A 400 -3.42 2.19 -24.67
N CYS A 401 -3.09 3.33 -25.28
CA CYS A 401 -1.87 3.46 -26.10
C CYS A 401 -0.61 3.62 -25.22
N VAL A 402 0.05 2.49 -24.93
CA VAL A 402 1.29 2.36 -24.15
C VAL A 402 2.37 3.34 -24.61
N GLU A 403 2.57 3.48 -25.92
CA GLU A 403 3.60 4.34 -26.52
C GLU A 403 3.37 5.84 -26.24
N VAL A 404 2.10 6.24 -26.08
CA VAL A 404 1.69 7.61 -25.77
C VAL A 404 1.76 7.89 -24.27
N LEU A 405 1.36 6.92 -23.43
CA LEU A 405 1.52 6.99 -21.98
C LEU A 405 3.01 7.14 -21.61
N ARG A 406 3.88 6.33 -22.22
CA ARG A 406 5.34 6.40 -22.04
C ARG A 406 5.91 7.76 -22.44
N ALA A 407 5.48 8.30 -23.59
CA ALA A 407 5.93 9.60 -24.08
C ALA A 407 5.50 10.75 -23.14
N LEU A 408 4.30 10.69 -22.56
CA LEU A 408 3.81 11.67 -21.57
C LEU A 408 4.51 11.51 -20.21
N GLY A 409 4.77 10.29 -19.75
CA GLY A 409 5.58 10.03 -18.55
C GLY A 409 6.99 10.61 -18.67
N TYR A 410 7.70 10.26 -19.75
CA TYR A 410 9.04 10.75 -20.09
C TYR A 410 9.12 12.29 -20.14
N LEU A 411 8.07 12.92 -20.65
CA LEU A 411 7.91 14.37 -20.76
C LEU A 411 7.73 15.04 -19.39
N HIS A 412 6.75 14.60 -18.61
CA HIS A 412 6.47 15.16 -17.29
C HIS A 412 7.54 14.83 -16.24
N ALA A 413 8.37 13.81 -16.45
CA ALA A 413 9.52 13.48 -15.61
C ALA A 413 10.65 14.53 -15.73
N ARG A 414 10.75 15.20 -16.88
CA ARG A 414 11.79 16.19 -17.20
C ARG A 414 11.34 17.64 -16.97
N LEU A 415 10.03 17.89 -17.00
CA LEU A 415 9.46 19.20 -16.68
C LEU A 415 9.44 19.43 -15.15
N PRO A 416 9.78 20.64 -14.66
CA PRO A 416 9.76 20.96 -13.25
C PRO A 416 8.33 20.88 -12.68
N ASN A 417 8.22 20.48 -11.42
CA ASN A 417 6.96 20.34 -10.67
C ASN A 417 5.91 19.35 -11.23
N THR A 418 6.15 18.66 -12.36
CA THR A 418 5.21 17.67 -12.92
C THR A 418 5.54 16.20 -12.63
N LYS A 419 6.55 15.92 -11.79
CA LYS A 419 6.97 14.56 -11.41
C LYS A 419 5.83 13.64 -10.93
N ALA A 420 4.83 14.20 -10.24
CA ALA A 420 3.63 13.44 -9.82
C ALA A 420 2.76 12.98 -11.00
N LYS A 421 2.57 13.83 -12.03
CA LYS A 421 1.88 13.45 -13.27
C LYS A 421 2.65 12.38 -14.05
N ALA A 422 3.99 12.44 -14.04
CA ALA A 422 4.81 11.41 -14.68
C ALA A 422 4.58 10.03 -14.06
N LEU A 423 4.56 9.94 -12.72
CA LEU A 423 4.17 8.72 -12.01
C LEU A 423 2.76 8.26 -12.38
N GLU A 424 1.78 9.16 -12.47
CA GLU A 424 0.40 8.81 -12.87
C GLU A 424 0.34 8.19 -14.29
N TYR A 425 1.13 8.68 -15.25
CA TYR A 425 1.21 8.10 -16.60
C TYR A 425 1.94 6.76 -16.62
N TYR A 426 3.03 6.60 -15.85
CA TYR A 426 3.73 5.31 -15.74
C TYR A 426 2.91 4.26 -14.97
N GLU A 427 2.16 4.62 -13.92
CA GLU A 427 1.23 3.71 -13.23
C GLU A 427 0.11 3.26 -14.17
N LYS A 428 -0.43 4.15 -15.02
CA LYS A 428 -1.38 3.78 -16.09
C LYS A 428 -0.76 2.87 -17.15
N GLU A 429 0.49 3.12 -17.54
CA GLU A 429 1.21 2.27 -18.51
C GLU A 429 1.40 0.84 -17.95
N MET A 430 1.86 0.74 -16.71
CA MET A 430 1.98 -0.53 -15.98
C MET A 430 0.62 -1.24 -15.83
N GLN A 431 -0.46 -0.49 -15.55
CA GLN A 431 -1.80 -1.07 -15.46
C GLN A 431 -2.28 -1.60 -16.82
N VAL A 432 -2.12 -0.85 -17.92
CA VAL A 432 -2.53 -1.31 -19.25
C VAL A 432 -1.79 -2.59 -19.65
N LEU A 433 -0.49 -2.65 -19.38
CA LEU A 433 0.33 -3.84 -19.65
C LEU A 433 -0.04 -5.03 -18.74
N ALA A 434 -0.46 -4.78 -17.48
CA ALA A 434 -0.96 -5.82 -16.59
C ALA A 434 -2.36 -6.32 -16.98
N ASP A 435 -3.27 -5.44 -17.41
CA ASP A 435 -4.58 -5.80 -17.96
C ASP A 435 -4.43 -6.67 -19.21
N GLU A 436 -3.57 -6.27 -20.15
CA GLU A 436 -3.27 -7.06 -21.36
C GLU A 436 -2.68 -8.43 -20.99
N ALA A 437 -1.68 -8.47 -20.09
CA ALA A 437 -1.10 -9.72 -19.62
C ALA A 437 -2.14 -10.64 -18.94
N ALA A 438 -3.12 -10.08 -18.23
CA ALA A 438 -4.18 -10.84 -17.56
C ALA A 438 -5.29 -11.34 -18.51
N GLU A 439 -5.59 -10.63 -19.61
CA GLU A 439 -6.48 -11.12 -20.67
C GLU A 439 -5.84 -12.28 -21.48
N HIS A 440 -4.51 -12.26 -21.64
CA HIS A 440 -3.76 -13.25 -22.40
C HIS A 440 -3.29 -14.47 -21.58
N ALA A 441 -2.71 -14.27 -20.39
CA ALA A 441 -2.20 -15.35 -19.55
C ALA A 441 -3.32 -16.01 -18.73
N ARG A 442 -3.61 -17.29 -19.01
CA ARG A 442 -4.64 -18.09 -18.30
C ARG A 442 -4.29 -18.38 -16.83
N GLY A 443 -4.43 -17.39 -15.96
CA GLY A 443 -4.40 -17.55 -14.51
C GLY A 443 -3.01 -17.47 -13.84
N SER A 444 -1.97 -17.02 -14.54
CA SER A 444 -0.65 -16.78 -13.95
C SER A 444 -0.04 -15.48 -14.50
N ILE A 445 -0.10 -14.41 -13.71
CA ILE A 445 0.57 -13.13 -14.02
C ILE A 445 2.04 -13.27 -13.60
N THR A 446 2.91 -13.63 -14.56
CA THR A 446 4.37 -13.56 -14.38
C THR A 446 4.93 -12.24 -14.94
N ILE A 447 6.17 -11.92 -14.57
CA ILE A 447 6.85 -10.66 -14.94
C ILE A 447 7.42 -10.74 -16.39
N ASP A 448 6.85 -11.61 -17.23
CA ASP A 448 7.31 -11.93 -18.60
C ASP A 448 6.59 -11.16 -19.71
N TRP A 449 5.61 -10.31 -19.35
CA TRP A 449 4.94 -9.37 -20.26
C TRP A 449 5.48 -7.93 -20.18
N LEU A 450 6.39 -7.67 -19.24
CA LEU A 450 6.86 -6.33 -18.88
C LEU A 450 8.37 -6.22 -19.13
N ASP A 451 8.75 -6.00 -20.39
CA ASP A 451 10.15 -5.98 -20.85
C ASP A 451 10.86 -4.62 -20.75
N ASP A 452 10.14 -3.50 -20.55
CA ASP A 452 10.83 -2.21 -20.50
C ASP A 452 11.46 -1.96 -19.13
N ALA A 453 12.71 -2.38 -18.95
CA ALA A 453 13.50 -2.08 -17.77
C ALA A 453 13.63 -0.56 -17.51
N ASN A 454 13.62 0.28 -18.56
CA ASN A 454 13.74 1.74 -18.40
C ASN A 454 12.46 2.38 -17.87
N LEU A 455 11.27 1.84 -18.18
CA LEU A 455 10.01 2.25 -17.53
C LEU A 455 10.12 2.10 -16.00
N PHE A 456 10.59 0.95 -15.53
CA PHE A 456 10.76 0.71 -14.10
C PHE A 456 11.92 1.51 -13.48
N LEU A 457 12.96 1.84 -14.25
CA LEU A 457 14.06 2.68 -13.76
C LEU A 457 13.66 4.16 -13.67
N GLU A 458 12.96 4.73 -14.68
CA GLU A 458 12.45 6.11 -14.60
C GLU A 458 11.35 6.23 -13.53
N ALA A 459 10.44 5.26 -13.41
CA ALA A 459 9.45 5.23 -12.34
C ALA A 459 10.09 5.06 -10.95
N GLY A 460 11.10 4.18 -10.81
CA GLY A 460 11.85 3.98 -9.58
C GLY A 460 12.52 5.26 -9.09
N LEU A 461 13.23 5.96 -9.97
CA LEU A 461 13.87 7.26 -9.69
C LEU A 461 12.86 8.33 -9.23
N LEU A 462 11.62 8.31 -9.75
CA LEU A 462 10.55 9.20 -9.31
C LEU A 462 9.94 8.76 -7.96
N TYR A 463 9.84 7.46 -7.70
CA TYR A 463 9.39 6.94 -6.40
C TYR A 463 10.38 7.20 -5.27
N GLU A 464 11.68 7.35 -5.54
CA GLU A 464 12.68 7.57 -4.48
C GLU A 464 12.42 8.80 -3.61
N ALA A 465 11.74 9.83 -4.13
CA ALA A 465 11.35 11.02 -3.38
C ALA A 465 10.06 10.83 -2.54
N ASN A 466 9.23 9.82 -2.86
CA ASN A 466 7.87 9.68 -2.32
C ASN A 466 7.69 8.39 -1.48
N SER A 467 8.39 7.30 -1.81
CA SER A 467 8.29 6.01 -1.14
C SER A 467 9.43 5.07 -1.54
N ALA A 468 10.37 4.86 -0.61
CA ALA A 468 11.46 3.89 -0.78
C ALA A 468 10.93 2.47 -1.07
N LYS A 469 9.80 2.07 -0.49
CA LYS A 469 9.17 0.75 -0.69
C LYS A 469 8.55 0.59 -2.10
N LYS A 470 8.05 1.66 -2.74
CA LYS A 470 7.69 1.62 -4.18
C LYS A 470 8.94 1.60 -5.06
N ALA A 471 9.97 2.39 -4.74
CA ALA A 471 11.22 2.43 -5.50
C ALA A 471 11.95 1.07 -5.52
N ARG A 472 12.11 0.41 -4.36
CA ARG A 472 12.69 -0.95 -4.27
C ARG A 472 11.95 -1.93 -5.19
N LYS A 473 10.61 -1.96 -5.15
CA LYS A 473 9.80 -2.85 -5.99
C LYS A 473 9.99 -2.60 -7.48
N ALA A 474 10.04 -1.34 -7.92
CA ALA A 474 10.32 -1.01 -9.31
C ALA A 474 11.74 -1.47 -9.73
N TYR A 475 12.75 -1.23 -8.89
CA TYR A 475 14.12 -1.66 -9.15
C TYR A 475 14.32 -3.19 -9.12
N LEU A 476 13.60 -3.93 -8.28
CA LEU A 476 13.57 -5.41 -8.31
C LEU A 476 13.04 -5.91 -9.67
N VAL A 477 11.94 -5.32 -10.17
CA VAL A 477 11.39 -5.68 -11.49
C VAL A 477 12.39 -5.34 -12.59
N ALA A 478 12.96 -4.12 -12.61
CA ALA A 478 14.00 -3.72 -13.56
C ALA A 478 15.21 -4.68 -13.55
N ALA A 479 15.69 -5.08 -12.37
CA ALA A 479 16.77 -6.03 -12.22
C ALA A 479 16.42 -7.42 -12.79
N SER A 480 15.19 -7.90 -12.56
CA SER A 480 14.71 -9.19 -13.10
C SER A 480 14.58 -9.20 -14.63
N ILE A 481 14.32 -8.05 -15.26
CA ILE A 481 14.30 -7.89 -16.72
C ILE A 481 15.73 -7.94 -17.26
N LEU A 482 16.62 -7.08 -16.75
CA LEU A 482 18.02 -6.98 -17.21
C LEU A 482 18.82 -8.28 -16.99
N GLN A 483 18.46 -9.09 -16.00
CA GLN A 483 19.04 -10.43 -15.81
C GLN A 483 18.62 -11.44 -16.89
N ARG A 484 17.41 -11.30 -17.45
CA ARG A 484 16.91 -12.16 -18.53
C ARG A 484 17.45 -11.77 -19.90
N GLU A 485 17.64 -10.47 -20.16
CA GLU A 485 18.08 -9.95 -21.46
C GLU A 485 19.54 -10.28 -21.80
N ASP A 486 20.50 -9.92 -20.93
CA ASP A 486 21.95 -9.97 -21.25
C ASP A 486 22.67 -11.23 -20.71
N GLY A 487 22.03 -12.04 -19.87
CA GLY A 487 22.62 -13.24 -19.25
C GLY A 487 23.75 -12.98 -18.23
N ALA A 488 24.41 -11.83 -18.30
CA ALA A 488 25.32 -11.29 -17.30
C ALA A 488 25.02 -9.80 -17.12
N GLY A 489 24.11 -9.47 -16.18
CA GLY A 489 23.64 -8.11 -15.89
C GLY A 489 24.67 -7.17 -15.26
N ASP A 490 25.91 -7.17 -15.77
CA ASP A 490 27.05 -6.36 -15.32
C ASP A 490 26.93 -4.88 -15.73
N HIS A 491 25.94 -4.54 -16.57
CA HIS A 491 25.82 -3.26 -17.27
C HIS A 491 25.32 -2.08 -16.42
N LEU A 492 24.94 -2.30 -15.15
CA LEU A 492 24.45 -1.24 -14.26
C LEU A 492 24.67 -1.54 -12.76
N PRO A 493 25.92 -1.49 -12.24
CA PRO A 493 26.20 -1.67 -10.81
C PRO A 493 25.45 -0.67 -9.92
N GLU A 494 25.15 0.53 -10.42
CA GLU A 494 24.41 1.59 -9.72
C GLU A 494 23.00 1.13 -9.30
N LEU A 495 22.34 0.29 -10.11
CA LEU A 495 21.03 -0.26 -9.77
C LEU A 495 21.11 -1.14 -8.53
N TRP A 496 22.11 -2.02 -8.46
CA TRP A 496 22.30 -2.93 -7.33
C TRP A 496 22.77 -2.20 -6.08
N ASN A 497 23.58 -1.14 -6.22
CA ASN A 497 23.90 -0.23 -5.12
C ASN A 497 22.63 0.45 -4.57
N ASN A 498 21.81 1.03 -5.45
CA ASN A 498 20.62 1.77 -5.05
C ASN A 498 19.53 0.83 -4.52
N LEU A 499 19.48 -0.42 -5.00
CA LEU A 499 18.64 -1.50 -4.47
C LEU A 499 19.02 -1.82 -3.02
N GLY A 500 20.28 -2.20 -2.76
CA GLY A 500 20.76 -2.50 -1.41
C GLY A 500 20.65 -1.31 -0.44
N ALA A 501 20.92 -0.10 -0.91
CA ALA A 501 20.71 1.13 -0.15
C ALA A 501 19.22 1.36 0.20
N LEU A 502 18.29 1.06 -0.71
CA LEU A 502 16.85 1.14 -0.43
C LEU A 502 16.39 0.01 0.51
N SER A 503 16.90 -1.21 0.37
CA SER A 503 16.60 -2.34 1.26
C SER A 503 17.07 -2.05 2.69
N GLN A 504 18.27 -1.46 2.85
CA GLN A 504 18.78 -0.96 4.13
C GLN A 504 17.92 0.18 4.73
N LEU A 505 17.32 1.03 3.88
CA LEU A 505 16.41 2.11 4.32
C LEU A 505 14.97 1.63 4.60
N THR A 506 14.58 0.44 4.16
CA THR A 506 13.20 -0.07 4.26
C THR A 506 13.00 -1.13 5.34
N GLY A 507 14.08 -1.56 6.00
CA GLY A 507 14.06 -2.52 7.10
C GLY A 507 13.92 -3.98 6.63
N GLU A 508 14.51 -4.30 5.48
CA GLU A 508 14.48 -5.66 4.90
C GLU A 508 15.53 -6.57 5.56
N GLU A 509 15.43 -7.89 5.37
CA GLU A 509 16.35 -8.84 6.02
C GLU A 509 17.82 -8.58 5.62
N ASN A 510 18.73 -8.61 6.61
CA ASN A 510 20.15 -8.30 6.38
C ASN A 510 20.83 -9.26 5.37
N ALA A 511 20.29 -10.46 5.17
CA ALA A 511 20.72 -11.40 4.13
C ALA A 511 20.43 -10.88 2.70
N ASP A 512 19.23 -10.30 2.47
CA ASP A 512 18.85 -9.65 1.21
C ASP A 512 19.75 -8.43 0.97
N VAL A 513 19.88 -7.55 1.96
CA VAL A 513 20.71 -6.33 1.87
C VAL A 513 22.17 -6.67 1.53
N PHE A 514 22.75 -7.67 2.20
CA PHE A 514 24.10 -8.15 1.93
C PHE A 514 24.21 -8.76 0.52
N SER A 515 23.24 -9.58 0.12
CA SER A 515 23.17 -10.19 -1.22
C SER A 515 23.15 -9.11 -2.31
N GLU A 516 22.28 -8.11 -2.20
CA GLU A 516 22.13 -7.01 -3.15
C GLU A 516 23.41 -6.14 -3.24
N LEU A 517 23.98 -5.73 -2.10
CA LEU A 517 25.20 -4.91 -2.05
C LEU A 517 26.46 -5.66 -2.53
N ASN A 518 26.65 -6.92 -2.10
CA ASN A 518 27.75 -7.74 -2.61
C ASN A 518 27.58 -8.02 -4.10
N ALA A 519 26.34 -8.26 -4.57
CA ALA A 519 26.06 -8.40 -5.99
C ALA A 519 26.22 -7.09 -6.78
N ALA A 520 26.25 -5.92 -6.13
CA ALA A 520 26.69 -4.66 -6.74
C ALA A 520 28.22 -4.62 -6.89
N ALA A 521 28.95 -4.97 -5.82
CA ALA A 521 30.41 -5.00 -5.82
C ALA A 521 30.98 -6.00 -6.85
N GLU A 522 30.47 -7.24 -6.88
CA GLU A 522 30.87 -8.27 -7.84
C GLU A 522 30.65 -7.85 -9.31
N LYS A 523 29.59 -7.08 -9.60
CA LYS A 523 29.30 -6.54 -10.94
C LYS A 523 30.20 -5.35 -11.27
N CYS A 524 30.42 -4.45 -10.31
CA CYS A 524 31.28 -3.29 -10.49
C CYS A 524 32.74 -3.70 -10.76
N ALA A 525 33.24 -4.72 -10.06
CA ALA A 525 34.55 -5.33 -10.33
C ALA A 525 34.62 -5.93 -11.75
N ARG A 526 33.64 -6.76 -12.14
CA ARG A 526 33.55 -7.32 -13.50
C ARG A 526 33.49 -6.24 -14.60
N ALA A 527 32.75 -5.15 -14.37
CA ALA A 527 32.67 -4.03 -15.29
C ALA A 527 34.01 -3.27 -15.40
N LEU A 528 34.71 -3.07 -14.28
CA LEU A 528 36.06 -2.49 -14.25
C LEU A 528 37.07 -3.38 -15.00
N ASP A 529 37.08 -4.68 -14.78
CA ASP A 529 38.01 -5.59 -15.46
C ASP A 529 37.74 -5.65 -16.97
N LYS A 530 36.46 -5.71 -17.39
CA LYS A 530 36.06 -5.65 -18.81
C LYS A 530 36.48 -4.33 -19.47
N THR A 531 36.27 -3.19 -18.82
CA THR A 531 36.61 -1.87 -19.37
C THR A 531 38.13 -1.61 -19.38
N ARG A 532 38.86 -2.03 -18.33
CA ARG A 532 40.33 -2.00 -18.27
C ARG A 532 40.96 -2.92 -19.32
N ALA A 533 40.43 -4.12 -19.55
CA ALA A 533 40.88 -5.00 -20.64
C ALA A 533 40.73 -4.30 -22.02
N SER A 534 39.58 -3.67 -22.29
CA SER A 534 39.36 -2.91 -23.53
C SER A 534 40.23 -1.64 -23.68
N LEU A 535 40.95 -1.21 -22.63
CA LEU A 535 41.93 -0.13 -22.70
C LEU A 535 43.35 -0.62 -23.03
N VAL A 536 43.69 -1.89 -22.76
CA VAL A 536 45.01 -2.45 -23.12
C VAL A 536 45.22 -2.43 -24.64
N ASP A 537 44.17 -2.71 -25.41
CA ASP A 537 44.21 -2.75 -26.88
C ASP A 537 44.26 -1.36 -27.56
N LYS A 538 44.06 -0.25 -26.82
CA LYS A 538 43.81 1.09 -27.41
C LYS A 538 44.50 2.20 -26.62
N LYS A 539 45.40 2.95 -27.28
CA LYS A 539 46.21 4.01 -26.66
C LYS A 539 45.37 5.01 -25.83
N PRO A 540 45.86 5.46 -24.65
CA PRO A 540 44.94 5.69 -23.53
C PRO A 540 44.36 7.10 -23.41
N SER A 541 45.06 8.12 -23.91
CA SER A 541 44.78 9.53 -23.63
C SER A 541 43.58 10.05 -24.42
N GLY A 542 42.40 10.05 -23.80
CA GLY A 542 41.15 10.63 -24.33
C GLY A 542 40.08 9.63 -24.79
N SER A 543 40.25 8.33 -24.50
CA SER A 543 39.24 7.30 -24.81
C SER A 543 37.99 7.43 -23.93
N LYS A 544 36.79 7.21 -24.49
CA LYS A 544 35.54 7.07 -23.71
C LYS A 544 35.66 6.03 -22.59
N ALA A 545 36.42 4.96 -22.82
CA ALA A 545 36.63 3.90 -21.84
C ALA A 545 37.43 4.36 -20.61
N ALA A 546 38.31 5.37 -20.73
CA ALA A 546 39.04 5.92 -19.59
C ALA A 546 38.11 6.71 -18.65
N ASN A 547 37.19 7.48 -19.22
CA ASN A 547 36.14 8.15 -18.44
C ASN A 547 35.19 7.14 -17.77
N GLU A 548 34.90 6.02 -18.45
CA GLU A 548 34.05 4.95 -17.90
C GLU A 548 34.72 4.18 -16.76
N VAL A 549 36.02 3.89 -16.85
CA VAL A 549 36.79 3.34 -15.72
C VAL A 549 36.72 4.29 -14.52
N HIS A 550 36.91 5.60 -14.72
CA HIS A 550 36.81 6.55 -13.61
C HIS A 550 35.38 6.65 -13.02
N ARG A 551 34.33 6.58 -13.86
CA ARG A 551 32.92 6.45 -13.39
C ARG A 551 32.75 5.23 -12.49
N LEU A 552 33.25 4.08 -12.94
CA LEU A 552 33.12 2.81 -12.23
C LEU A 552 33.97 2.75 -10.95
N GLU A 553 35.14 3.40 -10.93
CA GLU A 553 35.97 3.54 -9.72
C GLU A 553 35.24 4.38 -8.65
N ASN A 554 34.67 5.53 -9.03
CA ASN A 554 33.85 6.35 -8.13
C ASN A 554 32.56 5.60 -7.66
N THR A 555 31.99 4.76 -8.53
CA THR A 555 30.85 3.89 -8.19
C THR A 555 31.26 2.82 -7.17
N LEU A 556 32.44 2.19 -7.34
CA LEU A 556 32.97 1.20 -6.41
C LEU A 556 33.25 1.80 -5.02
N VAL A 557 33.75 3.04 -4.94
CA VAL A 557 33.92 3.76 -3.66
C VAL A 557 32.57 3.95 -2.96
N THR A 558 31.52 4.28 -3.71
CA THR A 558 30.16 4.44 -3.16
C THR A 558 29.60 3.09 -2.67
N ILE A 559 29.84 2.00 -3.40
CA ILE A 559 29.50 0.65 -2.97
C ILE A 559 30.27 0.25 -1.71
N LYS A 560 31.60 0.47 -1.65
CA LYS A 560 32.41 0.25 -0.43
C LYS A 560 31.80 1.00 0.77
N TYR A 561 31.40 2.27 0.58
CA TYR A 561 30.79 3.08 1.65
C TYR A 561 29.48 2.47 2.15
N ASN A 562 28.59 2.04 1.25
CA ASN A 562 27.31 1.44 1.64
C ASN A 562 27.49 0.06 2.29
N VAL A 563 28.48 -0.73 1.87
CA VAL A 563 28.87 -1.98 2.56
C VAL A 563 29.41 -1.69 3.97
N ALA A 564 30.19 -0.61 4.15
CA ALA A 564 30.63 -0.17 5.48
C ALA A 564 29.45 0.32 6.35
N ARG A 565 28.48 1.05 5.77
CA ARG A 565 27.21 1.43 6.44
C ARG A 565 26.38 0.21 6.83
N PHE A 566 26.35 -0.83 6.00
CA PHE A 566 25.68 -2.10 6.31
C PHE A 566 26.34 -2.79 7.51
N TYR A 567 27.67 -2.94 7.53
CA TYR A 567 28.36 -3.52 8.69
C TYR A 567 28.20 -2.68 9.97
N GLU A 568 28.18 -1.35 9.86
CA GLU A 568 27.90 -0.45 10.99
C GLU A 568 26.47 -0.67 11.54
N ASN A 569 25.47 -0.80 10.67
CA ASN A 569 24.09 -1.15 11.05
C ASN A 569 23.96 -2.59 11.60
N CYS A 570 24.84 -3.52 11.20
CA CYS A 570 24.90 -4.88 11.74
C CYS A 570 25.63 -4.96 13.10
N GLY A 571 26.14 -3.85 13.64
CA GLY A 571 26.97 -3.83 14.85
C GLY A 571 28.41 -4.33 14.64
N LEU A 572 28.80 -4.67 13.41
CA LEU A 572 30.15 -5.09 13.02
C LEU A 572 31.07 -3.86 12.79
N TRP A 573 31.11 -2.98 13.79
CA TRP A 573 31.78 -1.67 13.70
C TRP A 573 33.28 -1.76 13.40
N GLN A 574 33.95 -2.86 13.75
CA GLN A 574 35.36 -3.10 13.40
C GLN A 574 35.57 -3.26 11.87
N LYS A 575 34.72 -4.06 11.20
CA LYS A 575 34.72 -4.21 9.73
C LYS A 575 34.35 -2.89 9.03
N ALA A 576 33.36 -2.17 9.58
CA ALA A 576 32.98 -0.85 9.07
C ALA A 576 34.13 0.17 9.18
N GLU A 577 34.81 0.23 10.33
CA GLU A 577 35.96 1.11 10.55
C GLU A 577 37.11 0.80 9.59
N GLN A 578 37.43 -0.48 9.35
CA GLN A 578 38.43 -0.86 8.36
C GLN A 578 38.07 -0.32 6.97
N LEU A 579 36.84 -0.56 6.49
CA LEU A 579 36.43 -0.12 5.16
C LEU A 579 36.35 1.41 5.02
N TYR A 580 35.92 2.14 6.05
CA TYR A 580 36.03 3.60 6.04
C TYR A 580 37.47 4.09 6.10
N GLY A 581 38.36 3.39 6.82
CA GLY A 581 39.80 3.64 6.83
C GLY A 581 40.43 3.44 5.45
N GLU A 582 40.08 2.36 4.74
CA GLU A 582 40.46 2.12 3.35
C GLU A 582 39.95 3.22 2.42
N ILE A 583 38.67 3.62 2.50
CA ILE A 583 38.11 4.71 1.67
C ILE A 583 38.85 6.04 1.93
N VAL A 584 39.20 6.35 3.18
CA VAL A 584 39.93 7.58 3.54
C VAL A 584 41.42 7.49 3.20
N ALA A 585 42.01 6.30 3.08
CA ALA A 585 43.36 6.10 2.57
C ALA A 585 43.41 6.19 1.02
N ASP A 586 42.45 5.56 0.33
CA ASP A 586 42.27 5.62 -1.12
C ASP A 586 41.94 7.06 -1.57
N ILE A 587 41.01 7.74 -0.86
CA ILE A 587 40.53 9.09 -1.16
C ILE A 587 40.49 9.94 0.13
N PRO A 588 41.59 10.60 0.51
CA PRO A 588 41.67 11.44 1.71
C PRO A 588 40.64 12.57 1.78
N ALA A 589 40.11 13.02 0.63
CA ALA A 589 39.08 14.05 0.52
C ALA A 589 37.65 13.56 0.77
N TYR A 590 37.41 12.25 0.97
CA TYR A 590 36.06 11.71 1.18
C TYR A 590 35.55 12.00 2.60
N VAL A 591 34.85 13.13 2.75
CA VAL A 591 34.44 13.70 4.05
C VAL A 591 33.55 12.75 4.85
N ASP A 592 32.52 12.16 4.24
CA ASP A 592 31.47 11.44 4.95
C ASP A 592 31.90 10.07 5.51
N ALA A 593 32.99 9.49 5.00
CA ALA A 593 33.65 8.32 5.61
C ALA A 593 34.43 8.72 6.86
N ARG A 594 35.12 9.86 6.82
CA ARG A 594 35.80 10.42 8.00
C ARG A 594 34.81 10.87 9.09
N LEU A 595 33.63 11.36 8.71
CA LEU A 595 32.54 11.63 9.68
C LEU A 595 31.98 10.34 10.30
N ARG A 596 31.93 9.23 9.56
CA ARG A 596 31.59 7.91 10.14
C ARG A 596 32.69 7.34 11.03
N LEU A 597 33.97 7.52 10.70
CA LEU A 597 35.08 7.22 11.62
C LEU A 597 34.97 8.02 12.92
N ALA A 598 34.63 9.32 12.85
CA ALA A 598 34.37 10.13 14.04
C ALA A 598 33.20 9.59 14.89
N TYR A 599 32.09 9.21 14.23
CA TYR A 599 30.93 8.60 14.90
C TYR A 599 31.31 7.29 15.62
N ILE A 600 32.04 6.39 14.95
CA ILE A 600 32.49 5.11 15.51
C ILE A 600 33.47 5.32 16.69
N ALA A 601 34.45 6.22 16.52
CA ALA A 601 35.42 6.55 17.57
C ALA A 601 34.73 7.12 18.83
N PHE A 602 33.67 7.91 18.67
CA PHE A 602 32.91 8.44 19.79
C PHE A 602 31.99 7.38 20.43
N PHE A 603 31.05 6.82 19.67
CA PHE A 603 29.97 5.99 20.24
C PHE A 603 30.39 4.57 20.61
N TYR A 604 31.27 3.92 19.83
CA TYR A 604 31.66 2.52 20.10
C TYR A 604 32.98 2.39 20.87
N ARG A 605 33.87 3.39 20.78
CA ARG A 605 35.17 3.39 21.50
C ARG A 605 35.24 4.36 22.69
N GLY A 606 34.27 5.26 22.87
CA GLY A 606 34.29 6.28 23.93
C GLY A 606 35.37 7.35 23.78
N LYS A 607 36.06 7.42 22.63
CA LYS A 607 37.22 8.28 22.41
C LYS A 607 36.83 9.63 21.81
N SER A 608 36.40 10.53 22.69
CA SER A 608 35.97 11.89 22.31
C SER A 608 37.06 12.70 21.57
N GLN A 609 38.34 12.51 21.90
CA GLN A 609 39.45 13.24 21.27
C GLN A 609 39.72 12.76 19.83
N ASP A 610 39.83 11.45 19.61
CA ASP A 610 39.97 10.84 18.27
C ASP A 610 38.80 11.27 17.34
N ALA A 611 37.58 11.30 17.89
CA ALA A 611 36.39 11.74 17.15
C ALA A 611 36.43 13.23 16.76
N LEU A 612 36.81 14.12 17.68
CA LEU A 612 36.96 15.55 17.40
C LEU A 612 38.12 15.83 16.41
N LEU A 613 39.18 15.02 16.41
CA LEU A 613 40.27 15.09 15.43
C LEU A 613 39.81 14.70 14.03
N HIS A 614 39.03 13.61 13.88
CA HIS A 614 38.43 13.26 12.59
C HIS A 614 37.46 14.34 12.09
N ILE A 615 36.77 15.05 12.99
CA ILE A 615 35.91 16.19 12.63
C ILE A 615 36.73 17.41 12.23
N SER A 616 37.84 17.73 12.89
CA SER A 616 38.68 18.89 12.50
C SER A 616 39.22 18.69 11.09
N GLN A 617 39.80 17.52 10.82
CA GLN A 617 40.25 17.09 9.49
C GLN A 617 39.13 17.14 8.44
N ALA A 618 37.90 16.76 8.80
CA ALA A 618 36.75 16.87 7.90
C ALA A 618 36.41 18.34 7.58
N THR A 619 36.45 19.25 8.57
CA THR A 619 36.23 20.69 8.36
C THR A 619 37.41 21.42 7.71
N GLU A 620 38.62 20.86 7.75
CA GLU A 620 39.79 21.34 7.00
C GLU A 620 39.66 21.04 5.49
N ILE A 621 38.96 19.95 5.14
CA ILE A 621 38.66 19.56 3.75
C ILE A 621 37.43 20.30 3.22
N ASP A 622 36.32 20.28 3.96
CA ASP A 622 35.10 21.04 3.65
C ASP A 622 34.53 21.73 4.90
N ALA A 623 34.93 22.98 5.08
CA ALA A 623 34.44 23.85 6.15
C ALA A 623 32.92 24.13 6.05
N LYS A 624 32.30 23.93 4.88
CA LYS A 624 30.88 24.18 4.62
C LYS A 624 29.99 22.95 4.78
N ARG A 625 30.51 21.75 5.08
CA ARG A 625 29.69 20.56 5.32
C ARG A 625 28.86 20.73 6.61
N PRO A 626 27.50 20.81 6.56
CA PRO A 626 26.71 21.01 7.79
C PRO A 626 26.88 19.85 8.77
N ALA A 627 26.81 18.61 8.27
CA ALA A 627 26.90 17.38 9.07
C ALA A 627 28.15 17.34 9.98
N ALA A 628 29.30 17.85 9.52
CA ALA A 628 30.52 17.90 10.33
C ALA A 628 30.33 18.76 11.60
N TRP A 629 29.76 19.95 11.46
CA TRP A 629 29.48 20.87 12.56
C TRP A 629 28.33 20.38 13.46
N LEU A 630 27.32 19.71 12.90
CA LEU A 630 26.21 19.16 13.68
C LEU A 630 26.65 17.95 14.52
N ILE A 631 27.44 17.02 13.96
CA ILE A 631 28.03 15.90 14.70
C ILE A 631 28.98 16.45 15.79
N ARG A 632 29.77 17.50 15.48
CA ARG A 632 30.57 18.20 16.50
C ARG A 632 29.70 18.71 17.65
N GLY A 633 28.62 19.42 17.33
CA GLY A 633 27.68 19.94 18.34
C GLY A 633 27.11 18.85 19.23
N ASN A 634 26.72 17.71 18.65
CA ASN A 634 26.22 16.53 19.37
C ASN A 634 27.28 15.95 20.33
N ILE A 635 28.54 15.81 19.88
CA ILE A 635 29.65 15.29 20.70
C ILE A 635 29.97 16.25 21.85
N GLU A 636 30.11 17.54 21.56
CA GLU A 636 30.40 18.57 22.57
C GLU A 636 29.28 18.68 23.62
N LEU A 637 28.00 18.49 23.25
CA LEU A 637 26.89 18.39 24.22
C LEU A 637 27.07 17.21 25.19
N GLN A 638 27.41 16.02 24.68
CA GLN A 638 27.61 14.84 25.52
C GLN A 638 28.89 14.94 26.38
N CYS A 639 29.95 15.57 25.88
CA CYS A 639 31.12 15.97 26.65
C CYS A 639 30.84 17.10 27.68
N LYS A 640 29.61 17.64 27.74
CA LYS A 640 29.16 18.74 28.60
C LYS A 640 29.79 20.11 28.27
N ASN A 641 30.41 20.24 27.09
CA ASN A 641 30.97 21.48 26.53
C ASN A 641 29.86 22.35 25.89
N VAL A 642 28.87 22.71 26.71
CA VAL A 642 27.58 23.32 26.30
C VAL A 642 27.75 24.62 25.48
N GLN A 643 28.83 25.39 25.67
CA GLN A 643 29.06 26.61 24.90
C GLN A 643 29.63 26.35 23.50
N ASP A 644 30.52 25.37 23.35
CA ASP A 644 31.14 25.04 22.06
C ASP A 644 30.20 24.24 21.16
N ALA A 645 29.35 23.40 21.76
CA ALA A 645 28.18 22.84 21.09
C ALA A 645 27.29 23.94 20.47
N ARG A 646 26.92 24.96 21.25
CA ARG A 646 26.12 26.09 20.75
C ARG A 646 26.83 26.86 19.64
N ARG A 647 28.14 27.10 19.75
CA ARG A 647 28.93 27.76 18.70
C ARG A 647 28.87 26.97 17.39
N ALA A 648 28.98 25.64 17.43
CA ALA A 648 28.87 24.80 16.25
C ALA A 648 27.48 24.89 15.57
N PHE A 649 26.38 24.83 16.34
CA PHE A 649 25.03 24.99 15.78
C PHE A 649 24.75 26.42 15.27
N GLU A 650 25.25 27.46 15.96
CA GLU A 650 25.13 28.84 15.49
C GLU A 650 25.92 29.10 14.19
N HIS A 651 27.10 28.48 14.02
CA HIS A 651 27.90 28.58 12.79
C HIS A 651 27.15 28.01 11.58
N VAL A 652 26.47 26.86 11.75
CA VAL A 652 25.63 26.30 10.66
C VAL A 652 24.56 27.31 10.23
N LEU A 653 23.80 27.91 11.15
CA LEU A 653 22.72 28.83 10.81
C LEU A 653 23.17 30.22 10.31
N LYS A 654 24.40 30.64 10.59
CA LYS A 654 24.94 31.94 10.16
C LYS A 654 25.68 31.85 8.84
N ASP A 655 26.58 30.87 8.74
CA ASP A 655 27.68 30.89 7.78
C ASP A 655 27.56 29.77 6.72
N ILE A 656 26.65 28.80 6.92
CA ILE A 656 26.46 27.63 6.03
C ILE A 656 25.02 27.51 5.50
N ALA A 657 24.07 27.18 6.36
CA ALA A 657 22.71 26.77 6.02
C ALA A 657 21.69 27.40 6.98
N LYS A 658 21.21 28.60 6.64
CA LYS A 658 20.28 29.43 7.44
C LYS A 658 18.97 28.75 7.86
N HIS A 659 18.55 27.72 7.12
CA HIS A 659 17.27 27.01 7.28
C HIS A 659 17.46 25.53 7.66
N ASP A 660 18.62 25.16 8.22
CA ASP A 660 18.89 23.80 8.70
C ASP A 660 18.00 23.44 9.91
N ILE A 661 17.09 22.49 9.70
CA ILE A 661 16.07 22.08 10.68
C ILE A 661 16.72 21.44 11.92
N TYR A 662 17.80 20.68 11.75
CA TYR A 662 18.48 20.01 12.85
C TYR A 662 19.20 21.03 13.76
N ALA A 663 19.88 22.02 13.17
CA ALA A 663 20.52 23.12 13.90
C ALA A 663 19.49 24.00 14.64
N LEU A 664 18.39 24.36 13.96
CA LEU A 664 17.27 25.10 14.57
C LEU A 664 16.70 24.33 15.78
N CYS A 665 16.40 23.04 15.62
CA CYS A 665 15.85 22.21 16.70
C CYS A 665 16.86 22.01 17.85
N SER A 666 18.16 21.85 17.53
CA SER A 666 19.23 21.70 18.53
C SER A 666 19.43 22.96 19.37
N LEU A 667 19.32 24.15 18.76
CA LEU A 667 19.32 25.43 19.49
C LEU A 667 18.01 25.63 20.27
N GLY A 668 16.87 25.20 19.74
CA GLY A 668 15.60 25.15 20.48
C GLY A 668 15.73 24.35 21.79
N ASN A 669 16.35 23.16 21.71
CA ASN A 669 16.66 22.29 22.85
C ASN A 669 17.70 22.92 23.82
N TYR A 670 18.74 23.59 23.31
CA TYR A 670 19.68 24.35 24.14
C TYR A 670 18.97 25.43 24.97
N TYR A 671 18.11 26.25 24.34
CA TYR A 671 17.40 27.32 25.04
C TYR A 671 16.33 26.77 26.00
N LEU A 672 15.74 25.61 25.71
CA LEU A 672 14.85 24.89 26.64
C LEU A 672 15.62 24.46 27.91
N ALA A 673 16.79 23.85 27.76
CA ALA A 673 17.62 23.44 28.90
C ALA A 673 18.14 24.63 29.72
N ALA A 674 18.55 25.72 29.05
CA ALA A 674 18.94 26.97 29.70
C ALA A 674 17.76 27.63 30.46
N GLY A 675 16.55 27.55 29.91
CA GLY A 675 15.33 28.01 30.57
C GLY A 675 15.02 27.23 31.86
N LYS A 676 15.13 25.90 31.82
CA LYS A 676 14.95 25.01 32.99
C LYS A 676 15.99 25.28 34.09
N SER A 677 17.26 25.47 33.71
CA SER A 677 18.34 25.78 34.65
C SER A 677 18.09 27.09 35.42
N GLU A 678 17.74 28.17 34.71
CA GLU A 678 17.41 29.46 35.32
C GLU A 678 16.10 29.42 36.13
N SER A 679 15.13 28.59 35.73
CA SER A 679 13.91 28.34 36.51
C SER A 679 14.23 27.67 37.85
N SER A 680 15.06 26.61 37.83
CA SER A 680 15.52 25.94 39.05
C SER A 680 16.32 26.87 39.95
N ARG A 681 17.17 27.75 39.39
CA ARG A 681 17.92 28.75 40.17
C ARG A 681 16.98 29.74 40.84
N ALA A 682 15.98 30.26 40.11
CA ALA A 682 14.96 31.15 40.63
C ALA A 682 14.11 30.53 41.77
N ALA A 683 13.92 29.20 41.75
CA ALA A 683 13.20 28.46 42.79
C ALA A 683 14.05 28.18 44.04
N THR A 684 15.39 28.13 43.92
CA THR A 684 16.30 27.89 45.05
C THR A 684 16.80 29.16 45.74
N GLU A 685 16.76 30.32 45.06
CA GLU A 685 17.14 31.59 45.67
C GLU A 685 16.02 32.15 46.57
N PRO A 686 16.34 32.73 47.74
CA PRO A 686 15.34 33.42 48.56
C PRO A 686 14.72 34.59 47.78
N ALA A 687 13.49 34.98 48.15
CA ALA A 687 12.64 35.92 47.41
C ALA A 687 13.27 37.32 47.24
N SER A 688 14.09 37.47 46.19
CA SER A 688 15.08 38.54 46.03
C SER A 688 15.08 39.13 44.62
N SER A 689 15.88 40.17 44.41
CA SER A 689 16.15 40.73 43.09
C SER A 689 16.77 39.70 42.13
N ALA A 690 17.68 38.86 42.63
CA ALA A 690 18.33 37.82 41.85
C ALA A 690 17.34 36.73 41.39
N ALA A 691 16.46 36.27 42.29
CA ALA A 691 15.42 35.28 41.96
C ALA A 691 14.43 35.80 40.90
N LYS A 692 14.04 37.09 40.98
CA LYS A 692 13.22 37.75 39.95
C LYS A 692 13.94 37.79 38.59
N LYS A 693 15.22 38.18 38.57
CA LYS A 693 16.05 38.23 37.35
C LYS A 693 16.27 36.85 36.73
N ALA A 694 16.45 35.81 37.55
CA ALA A 694 16.52 34.41 37.12
C ALA A 694 15.21 33.96 36.44
N LYS A 695 14.06 34.25 37.06
CA LYS A 695 12.74 33.94 36.49
C LYS A 695 12.46 34.70 35.19
N GLU A 696 12.93 35.94 35.06
CA GLU A 696 12.83 36.70 33.81
C GLU A 696 13.71 36.07 32.71
N LEU A 697 14.97 35.76 33.00
CA LEU A 697 15.90 35.15 32.05
C LEU A 697 15.43 33.77 31.59
N SER A 698 14.85 32.96 32.49
CA SER A 698 14.18 31.70 32.17
C SER A 698 13.05 31.90 31.14
N ASN A 699 12.17 32.89 31.36
CA ASN A 699 11.10 33.23 30.41
C ASN A 699 11.62 33.73 29.06
N GLN A 700 12.72 34.50 29.03
CA GLN A 700 13.37 34.94 27.80
C GLN A 700 13.95 33.74 27.01
N ASN A 701 14.56 32.77 27.71
CA ASN A 701 15.07 31.54 27.10
C ASN A 701 13.94 30.66 26.53
N TYR A 702 12.83 30.47 27.27
CA TYR A 702 11.67 29.72 26.74
C TYR A 702 11.00 30.40 25.53
N LYS A 703 10.97 31.74 25.47
CA LYS A 703 10.52 32.46 24.26
C LYS A 703 11.42 32.16 23.06
N ARG A 704 12.74 32.28 23.22
CA ARG A 704 13.71 31.94 22.15
C ARG A 704 13.59 30.49 21.69
N SER A 705 13.45 29.55 22.63
CA SER A 705 13.23 28.14 22.33
C SER A 705 12.02 27.94 21.39
N LEU A 706 10.90 28.59 21.67
CA LEU A 706 9.70 28.59 20.82
C LEU A 706 9.90 29.31 19.47
N GLU A 707 10.69 30.39 19.42
CA GLU A 707 11.05 31.06 18.16
C GLU A 707 11.89 30.16 17.24
N PHE A 708 12.68 29.23 17.79
CA PHE A 708 13.43 28.24 17.02
C PHE A 708 12.52 27.10 16.54
N PHE A 709 11.76 26.47 17.45
CA PHE A 709 10.84 25.38 17.06
C PHE A 709 9.75 25.84 16.09
N GLY A 710 9.21 27.05 16.25
CA GLY A 710 8.24 27.63 15.33
C GLY A 710 8.81 27.84 13.92
N LYS A 711 10.11 28.11 13.78
CA LYS A 711 10.79 28.18 12.48
C LYS A 711 11.02 26.79 11.87
N CYS A 712 11.29 25.75 12.69
CA CYS A 712 11.30 24.37 12.19
C CYS A 712 9.94 24.01 11.58
N LEU A 713 8.85 24.26 12.30
CA LEU A 713 7.49 23.91 11.88
C LEU A 713 6.96 24.74 10.70
N GLN A 714 7.59 25.89 10.40
CA GLN A 714 7.36 26.66 9.17
C GLN A 714 8.14 26.14 7.95
N LEU A 715 9.15 25.29 8.16
CA LEU A 715 9.97 24.68 7.10
C LEU A 715 9.57 23.22 6.85
N ASP A 716 9.16 22.51 7.89
CA ASP A 716 8.65 21.14 7.87
C ASP A 716 7.53 21.00 8.93
N GLU A 717 6.29 20.97 8.45
CA GLU A 717 5.08 20.77 9.28
C GLU A 717 5.08 19.41 9.99
N HIS A 718 5.82 18.42 9.48
CA HIS A 718 5.90 17.07 10.02
C HIS A 718 7.08 16.90 11.00
N CYS A 719 7.82 17.97 11.33
CA CYS A 719 8.94 17.98 12.28
C CYS A 719 8.47 17.82 13.74
N ALA A 720 7.91 16.67 14.08
CA ALA A 720 7.26 16.46 15.39
C ALA A 720 8.24 16.48 16.58
N ALA A 721 9.55 16.35 16.37
CA ALA A 721 10.56 16.60 17.39
C ALA A 721 10.65 18.10 17.78
N ALA A 722 10.44 19.02 16.83
CA ALA A 722 10.30 20.45 17.12
C ALA A 722 8.94 20.74 17.80
N ALA A 723 7.85 20.09 17.38
CA ALA A 723 6.56 20.19 18.07
C ALA A 723 6.62 19.66 19.51
N HIS A 724 7.34 18.56 19.75
CA HIS A 724 7.58 18.00 21.08
C HIS A 724 8.40 18.97 21.95
N GLY A 725 9.48 19.54 21.42
CA GLY A 725 10.26 20.58 22.11
C GLY A 725 9.45 21.82 22.45
N ALA A 726 8.60 22.28 21.52
CA ALA A 726 7.68 23.40 21.73
C ALA A 726 6.63 23.08 22.81
N ALA A 727 6.06 21.88 22.82
CA ALA A 727 5.11 21.44 23.84
C ALA A 727 5.73 21.43 25.25
N ILE A 728 7.00 21.02 25.40
CA ILE A 728 7.71 21.12 26.69
C ILE A 728 7.91 22.61 27.07
N ALA A 729 8.30 23.47 26.14
CA ALA A 729 8.44 24.92 26.38
C ALA A 729 7.10 25.63 26.72
N ILE A 730 5.96 25.05 26.31
CA ILE A 730 4.60 25.52 26.62
C ILE A 730 4.18 25.03 28.02
N ALA A 731 4.44 23.76 28.36
CA ALA A 731 4.20 23.20 29.70
C ALA A 731 4.98 23.95 30.79
N GLU A 732 6.29 24.15 30.59
CA GLU A 732 7.19 24.90 31.50
C GLU A 732 6.78 26.37 31.72
N ARG A 733 5.90 26.91 30.87
CA ARG A 733 5.33 28.26 31.01
C ARG A 733 3.95 28.28 31.69
N GLY A 734 3.44 27.13 32.13
CA GLY A 734 2.17 26.95 32.83
C GLY A 734 0.98 26.56 31.95
N PHE A 735 1.17 26.27 30.67
CA PHE A 735 0.10 25.99 29.70
C PHE A 735 -0.10 24.47 29.48
N ALA A 736 -0.18 23.70 30.57
CA ALA A 736 -0.22 22.24 30.56
C ALA A 736 -1.34 21.65 29.67
N ASN A 737 -2.51 22.28 29.61
CA ASN A 737 -3.64 21.81 28.79
C ASN A 737 -3.36 21.81 27.29
N ASP A 738 -2.64 22.81 26.79
CA ASP A 738 -2.31 22.93 25.36
C ASP A 738 -1.11 22.07 25.02
N ALA A 739 -0.10 22.02 25.90
CA ALA A 739 1.01 21.07 25.78
C ALA A 739 0.51 19.61 25.72
N ARG A 740 -0.48 19.24 26.54
CA ARG A 740 -1.10 17.90 26.54
C ARG A 740 -1.76 17.55 25.19
N ARG A 741 -2.31 18.53 24.45
CA ARG A 741 -2.85 18.30 23.10
C ARG A 741 -1.72 18.06 22.10
N LEU A 742 -0.72 18.95 22.09
CA LEU A 742 0.45 18.82 21.21
C LEU A 742 1.21 17.50 21.43
N PHE A 743 1.35 17.03 22.68
CA PHE A 743 1.95 15.72 22.95
C PHE A 743 1.11 14.55 22.42
N GLN A 744 -0.23 14.67 22.42
CA GLN A 744 -1.11 13.66 21.81
C GLN A 744 -1.00 13.69 20.29
N GLU A 745 -1.02 14.86 19.65
CA GLU A 745 -0.86 15.02 18.20
C GLU A 745 0.50 14.47 17.71
N VAL A 746 1.60 14.81 18.40
CA VAL A 746 2.95 14.26 18.14
C VAL A 746 2.97 12.73 18.25
N ARG A 747 2.37 12.18 19.31
CA ARG A 747 2.35 10.73 19.57
C ARG A 747 1.50 10.01 18.53
N ASP A 748 0.34 10.54 18.20
CA ASP A 748 -0.61 9.88 17.30
C ASP A 748 -0.08 9.91 15.85
N ALA A 749 0.55 11.02 15.43
CA ALA A 749 1.33 11.09 14.18
C ALA A 749 2.47 10.06 14.14
N ALA A 750 3.20 9.89 15.25
CA ALA A 750 4.27 8.89 15.38
C ALA A 750 3.77 7.43 15.40
N THR A 751 2.47 7.19 15.59
CA THR A 751 1.86 5.86 15.37
C THR A 751 1.34 5.65 13.95
N GLY A 752 1.20 6.72 13.15
CA GLY A 752 0.54 6.71 11.85
C GLY A 752 1.34 6.14 10.67
N GLY A 753 2.52 5.55 10.91
CA GLY A 753 3.38 5.02 9.85
C GLY A 753 4.42 6.02 9.31
N LEU A 754 4.39 7.28 9.76
CA LEU A 754 5.61 8.07 9.88
C LEU A 754 6.51 7.34 10.89
N GLY A 755 7.75 7.03 10.50
CA GLY A 755 8.69 6.28 11.35
C GLY A 755 9.13 7.06 12.60
N PRO A 756 9.92 6.43 13.50
CA PRO A 756 10.53 7.12 14.65
C PRO A 756 11.17 8.44 14.21
N LEU A 757 10.63 9.56 14.72
CA LEU A 757 10.66 10.82 13.99
C LEU A 757 12.07 11.39 13.77
N ALA A 758 12.26 11.96 12.59
CA ALA A 758 13.55 12.38 12.05
C ALA A 758 14.19 13.54 12.83
N LEU A 759 14.88 13.20 13.92
CA LEU A 759 15.98 13.98 14.47
C LEU A 759 17.09 13.07 15.05
N CYS A 760 17.19 11.84 14.53
CA CYS A 760 18.14 10.81 14.94
C CYS A 760 19.54 10.99 14.32
N ASN A 761 20.18 12.13 14.60
CA ASN A 761 21.61 12.44 14.40
C ASN A 761 22.08 12.45 12.91
N PRO A 762 22.56 13.57 12.33
CA PRO A 762 22.81 13.73 10.89
C PRO A 762 23.95 12.87 10.31
N ALA A 763 24.62 12.06 11.13
CA ALA A 763 25.38 10.92 10.62
C ALA A 763 24.48 9.91 9.86
N ASN A 764 23.25 9.68 10.32
CA ASN A 764 22.34 8.65 9.82
C ASN A 764 21.69 8.95 8.46
N GLU A 765 21.69 10.21 8.04
CA GLU A 765 21.27 10.62 6.69
C GLU A 765 22.25 10.15 5.59
N LEU A 766 23.43 9.65 5.98
CA LEU A 766 24.51 9.26 5.08
C LEU A 766 24.35 7.79 4.62
N VAL A 767 23.54 7.59 3.59
CA VAL A 767 23.49 6.38 2.74
C VAL A 767 23.47 6.85 1.29
N PHE A 768 24.50 6.48 0.50
CA PHE A 768 24.77 7.15 -0.77
C PHE A 768 24.19 6.40 -1.98
N LYS A 769 23.28 7.05 -2.70
CA LYS A 769 22.75 6.54 -3.96
C LYS A 769 23.51 7.15 -5.13
N VAL A 770 23.75 6.38 -6.19
CA VAL A 770 24.46 6.85 -7.38
C VAL A 770 23.44 7.33 -8.43
N PRO A 771 23.45 8.61 -8.84
CA PRO A 771 22.61 9.09 -9.93
C PRO A 771 23.14 8.59 -11.29
N ARG A 772 22.24 8.12 -12.16
CA ARG A 772 22.60 7.53 -13.46
C ARG A 772 23.29 8.53 -14.41
N THR A 773 22.96 9.82 -14.26
CA THR A 773 23.59 10.97 -14.92
C THR A 773 24.74 11.52 -14.07
N GLY A 774 25.95 11.63 -14.63
CA GLY A 774 27.16 12.11 -13.94
C GLY A 774 27.19 13.63 -13.64
N ALA A 775 26.05 14.24 -13.35
CA ALA A 775 25.99 15.57 -12.77
C ALA A 775 26.14 15.44 -11.25
N VAL A 776 27.20 16.04 -10.69
CA VAL A 776 27.32 16.24 -9.24
C VAL A 776 26.50 17.49 -8.88
N ASP A 777 25.19 17.33 -8.82
CA ASP A 777 24.28 18.37 -8.32
C ASP A 777 24.60 18.60 -6.84
N LYS A 778 25.08 19.81 -6.52
CA LYS A 778 25.59 20.15 -5.18
C LYS A 778 24.49 20.36 -4.14
N ASP A 779 23.24 20.38 -4.58
CA ASP A 779 22.08 20.86 -3.83
C ASP A 779 20.98 19.79 -3.66
N THR A 780 21.30 18.50 -3.84
CA THR A 780 20.36 17.41 -3.51
C THR A 780 20.24 17.23 -2.00
N ALA A 781 19.30 17.97 -1.40
CA ALA A 781 18.87 17.74 -0.02
C ALA A 781 18.38 16.28 0.18
N PRO A 782 18.69 15.62 1.30
CA PRO A 782 18.27 14.24 1.55
C PRO A 782 16.74 14.17 1.74
N PRO A 783 16.07 13.10 1.26
CA PRO A 783 14.65 12.89 1.54
C PRO A 783 14.42 12.62 3.03
N SER A 784 13.53 13.39 3.64
CA SER A 784 13.27 13.43 5.09
C SER A 784 12.41 12.25 5.59
N SER A 785 12.85 11.01 5.33
CA SER A 785 12.26 9.81 5.94
C SER A 785 13.29 8.70 6.10
N LEU A 786 13.76 8.49 7.34
CA LEU A 786 14.68 7.42 7.70
C LEU A 786 14.03 6.57 8.81
N GLN A 787 13.66 5.33 8.49
CA GLN A 787 13.46 4.30 9.50
C GLN A 787 14.84 3.69 9.79
N LEU A 788 15.21 3.59 11.06
CA LEU A 788 16.43 2.91 11.51
C LEU A 788 16.20 2.44 12.94
N ASP A 789 15.95 1.13 13.11
CA ASP A 789 15.42 0.54 14.35
C ASP A 789 16.45 0.38 15.50
N ASP A 790 17.49 1.22 15.53
CA ASP A 790 18.41 1.34 16.67
C ASP A 790 17.76 2.14 17.82
N LEU A 791 16.83 1.45 18.49
CA LEU A 791 16.01 1.85 19.64
C LEU A 791 16.87 2.20 20.90
N ARG A 792 17.60 3.31 20.83
CA ARG A 792 18.15 4.00 22.02
C ARG A 792 17.00 4.65 22.79
N VAL A 793 16.85 4.32 24.08
CA VAL A 793 15.69 4.75 24.90
C VAL A 793 15.67 6.26 25.15
N SER A 794 16.83 6.91 25.09
CA SER A 794 16.95 8.37 25.06
C SER A 794 16.37 9.05 23.78
N CYS A 795 16.00 8.27 22.76
CA CYS A 795 15.46 8.77 21.47
C CYS A 795 14.01 8.34 21.17
N ASP A 796 13.35 7.51 21.99
CA ASP A 796 11.98 7.06 21.70
C ASP A 796 10.94 8.17 21.94
N VAL A 797 10.62 8.91 20.87
CA VAL A 797 9.65 10.01 20.88
C VAL A 797 8.27 9.57 21.37
N LEU A 798 7.85 8.31 21.14
CA LEU A 798 6.56 7.78 21.61
C LEU A 798 6.58 7.51 23.12
N LEU A 799 7.70 7.04 23.67
CA LEU A 799 7.89 6.91 25.12
C LEU A 799 7.89 8.31 25.78
N TRP A 800 8.74 9.22 25.31
CA TRP A 800 8.90 10.54 25.95
C TRP A 800 7.69 11.45 25.77
N SER A 801 6.97 11.41 24.64
CA SER A 801 5.69 12.12 24.49
C SER A 801 4.60 11.53 25.39
N GLY A 802 4.57 10.22 25.61
CA GLY A 802 3.69 9.58 26.60
C GLY A 802 3.99 10.03 28.02
N VAL A 803 5.26 10.07 28.41
CA VAL A 803 5.74 10.57 29.71
C VAL A 803 5.39 12.05 29.92
N ASN A 804 5.64 12.90 28.92
CA ASN A 804 5.32 14.32 28.98
C ASN A 804 3.79 14.57 28.98
N THR A 805 3.01 13.74 28.28
CA THR A 805 1.53 13.73 28.40
C THR A 805 1.10 13.40 29.83
N ALA A 806 1.74 12.41 30.47
CA ALA A 806 1.44 12.02 31.84
C ALA A 806 1.78 13.14 32.84
N HIS A 807 2.94 13.80 32.70
CA HIS A 807 3.29 14.97 33.51
C HIS A 807 2.29 16.12 33.35
N ALA A 808 1.90 16.46 32.11
CA ALA A 808 0.87 17.48 31.87
C ALA A 808 -0.47 17.10 32.52
N CYS A 809 -0.88 15.83 32.46
CA CYS A 809 -2.07 15.33 33.18
C CYS A 809 -1.95 15.47 34.71
N VAL A 810 -0.76 15.27 35.29
CA VAL A 810 -0.50 15.51 36.74
C VAL A 810 -0.66 16.99 37.10
N GLU A 811 -0.13 17.92 36.29
CA GLU A 811 -0.27 19.36 36.51
C GLU A 811 -1.72 19.86 36.38
N ILE A 812 -2.50 19.26 35.49
CA ILE A 812 -3.95 19.52 35.32
C ILE A 812 -4.78 18.90 36.48
N GLY A 813 -4.18 18.01 37.28
CA GLY A 813 -4.89 17.26 38.34
C GLY A 813 -5.68 16.05 37.83
N ASN A 814 -5.50 15.64 36.57
CA ASN A 814 -6.16 14.48 35.98
C ASN A 814 -5.31 13.20 36.19
N TYR A 815 -5.14 12.82 37.46
CA TYR A 815 -4.27 11.70 37.85
C TYR A 815 -4.67 10.37 37.18
N ARG A 816 -5.96 10.12 36.94
CA ARG A 816 -6.44 8.90 36.27
C ARG A 816 -5.91 8.76 34.84
N GLN A 817 -5.79 9.85 34.08
CA GLN A 817 -5.14 9.81 32.75
C GLN A 817 -3.60 9.76 32.85
N ALA A 818 -3.01 10.34 33.89
CA ALA A 818 -1.57 10.23 34.12
C ALA A 818 -1.12 8.79 34.44
N ILE A 819 -1.85 8.09 35.31
CA ILE A 819 -1.60 6.69 35.70
C ILE A 819 -1.58 5.79 34.46
N LEU A 820 -2.66 5.80 33.67
CA LEU A 820 -2.78 5.01 32.44
C LEU A 820 -1.66 5.33 31.41
N ALA A 821 -1.19 6.58 31.37
CA ALA A 821 -0.10 6.98 30.50
C ALA A 821 1.27 6.46 31.00
N TYR A 822 1.55 6.53 32.30
CA TYR A 822 2.77 5.95 32.88
C TYR A 822 2.79 4.42 32.76
N GLU A 823 1.67 3.73 33.01
CA GLU A 823 1.52 2.28 32.81
C GLU A 823 1.80 1.88 31.36
N ALA A 824 1.25 2.62 30.39
CA ALA A 824 1.52 2.40 28.97
C ALA A 824 3.00 2.64 28.61
N CYS A 825 3.65 3.65 29.19
CA CYS A 825 5.08 3.91 29.01
C CYS A 825 5.97 2.80 29.59
N ILE A 826 5.66 2.29 30.79
CA ILE A 826 6.40 1.17 31.41
C ILE A 826 6.21 -0.11 30.57
N LYS A 827 4.97 -0.42 30.16
CA LYS A 827 4.68 -1.55 29.28
C LYS A 827 5.45 -1.45 27.95
N ARG A 828 5.50 -0.27 27.34
CA ARG A 828 6.30 0.00 26.12
C ARG A 828 7.80 -0.16 26.37
N LEU A 829 8.32 0.25 27.53
CA LEU A 829 9.73 0.05 27.89
C LEU A 829 10.07 -1.44 28.06
N HIS A 830 9.16 -2.24 28.62
CA HIS A 830 9.31 -3.69 28.70
C HIS A 830 9.21 -4.35 27.32
N GLU A 831 8.23 -3.97 26.50
CA GLU A 831 8.06 -4.48 25.12
C GLU A 831 9.28 -4.17 24.24
N THR A 832 9.77 -2.93 24.26
CA THR A 832 10.99 -2.54 23.52
C THR A 832 12.28 -3.16 24.10
N THR A 833 12.29 -3.56 25.38
CA THR A 833 13.44 -4.28 25.97
C THR A 833 13.41 -5.78 25.68
N ALA A 834 12.22 -6.38 25.59
CA ALA A 834 12.05 -7.75 25.08
C ALA A 834 12.35 -7.82 23.57
N ALA A 835 11.86 -6.84 22.80
CA ALA A 835 12.18 -6.72 21.37
C ALA A 835 13.67 -6.51 21.13
N LEU A 836 14.36 -5.67 21.93
CA LEU A 836 15.81 -5.54 21.78
C LEU A 836 16.58 -6.83 22.10
N LYS A 837 16.16 -7.60 23.11
CA LYS A 837 16.81 -8.90 23.38
C LYS A 837 16.61 -9.86 22.22
N ALA A 838 15.39 -9.89 21.64
CA ALA A 838 15.13 -10.67 20.43
C ALA A 838 15.93 -10.18 19.21
N THR A 839 16.21 -8.87 19.07
CA THR A 839 17.09 -8.36 18.01
C THR A 839 18.59 -8.40 18.35
N GLU A 840 19.00 -8.53 19.63
CA GLU A 840 20.34 -8.96 20.04
C GLU A 840 20.54 -10.42 19.59
N ASP A 841 19.65 -11.33 19.98
CA ASP A 841 19.68 -12.75 19.60
C ASP A 841 19.63 -12.93 18.07
N SER A 842 18.79 -12.14 17.37
CA SER A 842 18.72 -12.12 15.90
C SER A 842 19.99 -11.52 15.28
N ARG A 843 20.49 -10.36 15.74
CA ARG A 843 21.77 -9.79 15.24
C ARG A 843 22.95 -10.73 15.46
N ILE A 844 22.99 -11.47 16.57
CA ILE A 844 24.01 -12.50 16.82
C ILE A 844 23.87 -13.63 15.80
N ALA A 845 22.66 -14.16 15.60
CA ALA A 845 22.40 -15.19 14.58
C ALA A 845 22.70 -14.70 13.15
N GLU A 846 22.40 -13.44 12.83
CA GLU A 846 22.67 -12.80 11.54
C GLU A 846 24.17 -12.51 11.34
N GLN A 847 24.91 -12.14 12.39
CA GLN A 847 26.37 -12.06 12.36
C GLN A 847 26.99 -13.44 12.09
N PHE A 848 26.44 -14.52 12.68
CA PHE A 848 26.81 -15.89 12.33
C PHE A 848 26.44 -16.22 10.87
N VAL A 849 25.28 -15.82 10.35
CA VAL A 849 24.88 -16.05 8.95
C VAL A 849 25.76 -15.29 7.96
N VAL A 850 26.05 -14.00 8.19
CA VAL A 850 26.96 -13.21 7.33
C VAL A 850 28.36 -13.81 7.36
N SER A 851 28.87 -14.18 8.53
CA SER A 851 30.18 -14.85 8.64
C SER A 851 30.19 -16.24 7.99
N ALA A 852 29.08 -16.98 8.01
CA ALA A 852 28.96 -18.27 7.31
C ALA A 852 28.88 -18.08 5.78
N LEU A 853 28.19 -17.04 5.31
CA LEU A 853 28.12 -16.67 3.89
C LEU A 853 29.49 -16.25 3.35
N GLU A 854 30.26 -15.44 4.10
CA GLU A 854 31.66 -15.12 3.79
C GLU A 854 32.51 -16.40 3.70
N ASN A 855 32.47 -17.25 4.74
CA ASN A 855 33.24 -18.49 4.79
C ASN A 855 32.87 -19.46 3.64
N SER A 856 31.61 -19.48 3.19
CA SER A 856 31.16 -20.34 2.08
C SER A 856 31.78 -19.99 0.71
N LYS A 857 32.24 -18.74 0.52
CA LYS A 857 32.84 -18.26 -0.75
C LYS A 857 34.37 -18.32 -0.78
N GLY A 858 35.02 -18.59 0.35
CA GLY A 858 36.33 -19.26 0.40
C GLY A 858 37.58 -18.39 0.47
N LYS A 859 38.07 -18.18 1.70
CA LYS A 859 39.46 -18.47 2.09
C LYS A 859 39.53 -18.60 3.61
N GLY A 860 40.18 -19.66 4.10
CA GLY A 860 40.28 -19.90 5.54
C GLY A 860 41.14 -18.85 6.25
N ALA A 861 40.50 -17.98 7.02
CA ALA A 861 41.12 -17.20 8.08
C ALA A 861 40.63 -17.75 9.41
N GLU A 862 41.53 -18.20 10.29
CA GLU A 862 41.22 -18.61 11.66
C GLU A 862 40.96 -17.37 12.53
N ASP A 863 39.81 -16.72 12.34
CA ASP A 863 39.52 -15.46 13.00
C ASP A 863 39.10 -15.68 14.46
N LYS A 864 39.87 -15.09 15.39
CA LYS A 864 39.70 -15.25 16.85
C LYS A 864 38.72 -14.22 17.43
N SER A 865 37.75 -13.81 16.62
CA SER A 865 36.79 -12.73 16.89
C SER A 865 35.50 -13.19 17.60
N ALA A 866 35.26 -14.51 17.66
CA ALA A 866 34.05 -15.10 18.26
C ALA A 866 33.81 -14.73 19.74
N ASP A 867 34.85 -14.36 20.49
CA ASP A 867 34.76 -13.92 21.89
C ASP A 867 34.26 -12.45 22.06
N GLN A 868 33.96 -11.72 20.96
CA GLN A 868 33.53 -10.32 21.00
C GLN A 868 32.15 -10.07 20.36
N LEU A 869 31.18 -10.97 20.64
CA LEU A 869 29.77 -10.68 20.37
C LEU A 869 29.30 -9.48 21.19
N VAL A 870 28.86 -8.42 20.50
CA VAL A 870 28.41 -7.17 21.13
C VAL A 870 27.02 -7.35 21.74
N THR A 871 26.97 -7.72 23.01
CA THR A 871 25.78 -7.50 23.83
C THR A 871 25.56 -6.00 24.08
N LEU A 872 24.32 -5.59 24.31
CA LEU A 872 23.95 -4.25 24.80
C LEU A 872 24.97 -3.72 25.80
N SER A 873 25.46 -2.50 25.59
CA SER A 873 26.46 -1.92 26.47
C SER A 873 25.91 -1.84 27.90
N ASP A 874 26.75 -2.08 28.91
CA ASP A 874 26.32 -1.96 30.31
C ASP A 874 25.78 -0.54 30.60
N ALA A 875 26.26 0.47 29.88
CA ALA A 875 25.73 1.83 29.91
C ALA A 875 24.24 1.90 29.48
N GLU A 876 23.85 1.26 28.37
CA GLU A 876 22.46 1.24 27.90
C GLU A 876 21.55 0.39 28.78
N ARG A 877 22.05 -0.72 29.34
CA ARG A 877 21.31 -1.52 30.34
C ARG A 877 21.06 -0.70 31.61
N ASN A 878 22.09 -0.01 32.12
CA ASN A 878 21.97 0.89 33.26
C ASN A 878 21.07 2.11 32.98
N GLU A 879 21.11 2.69 31.77
CA GLU A 879 20.18 3.77 31.38
C GLU A 879 18.73 3.29 31.32
N ARG A 880 18.46 2.09 30.80
CA ARG A 880 17.11 1.48 30.80
C ARG A 880 16.59 1.24 32.22
N THR A 881 17.38 0.61 33.09
CA THR A 881 17.00 0.39 34.51
C THR A 881 16.73 1.71 35.23
N ARG A 882 17.53 2.74 34.96
CA ARG A 882 17.31 4.10 35.49
C ARG A 882 16.01 4.72 34.98
N VAL A 883 15.70 4.60 33.68
CA VAL A 883 14.44 5.12 33.12
C VAL A 883 13.23 4.37 33.70
N GLU A 884 13.29 3.04 33.86
CA GLU A 884 12.21 2.30 34.54
C GLU A 884 12.04 2.76 36.00
N ARG A 885 13.15 2.91 36.73
CA ARG A 885 13.15 3.40 38.12
C ARG A 885 12.47 4.77 38.24
N ASP A 886 12.87 5.70 37.39
CA ASP A 886 12.35 7.07 37.41
C ASP A 886 10.87 7.10 36.97
N LEU A 887 10.46 6.27 35.99
CA LEU A 887 9.06 6.10 35.58
C LEU A 887 8.17 5.53 36.68
N ARG A 888 8.58 4.44 37.34
CA ARG A 888 7.84 3.85 38.46
C ARG A 888 7.70 4.83 39.62
N LEU A 889 8.73 5.63 39.91
CA LEU A 889 8.66 6.69 40.92
C LEU A 889 7.61 7.77 40.57
N TYR A 890 7.47 8.15 39.29
CA TYR A 890 6.38 9.06 38.86
C TYR A 890 5.00 8.39 38.95
N LEU A 891 4.87 7.12 38.57
CA LEU A 891 3.63 6.35 38.70
C LEU A 891 3.17 6.25 40.16
N VAL A 892 4.06 5.86 41.09
CA VAL A 892 3.78 5.79 42.54
C VAL A 892 3.30 7.14 43.07
N ARG A 893 3.93 8.25 42.66
CA ARG A 893 3.52 9.60 43.09
C ARG A 893 2.16 10.01 42.52
N ALA A 894 1.84 9.64 41.27
CA ALA A 894 0.52 9.86 40.69
C ALA A 894 -0.56 9.01 41.39
N LEU A 895 -0.30 7.73 41.66
CA LEU A 895 -1.17 6.85 42.43
C LEU A 895 -1.39 7.36 43.86
N TYR A 896 -0.34 7.82 44.56
CA TYR A 896 -0.42 8.39 45.91
C TYR A 896 -1.38 9.58 45.97
N VAL A 897 -1.23 10.55 45.06
CA VAL A 897 -2.09 11.73 45.03
C VAL A 897 -3.52 11.37 44.59
N HIS A 898 -3.68 10.41 43.67
CA HIS A 898 -5.00 9.94 43.28
C HIS A 898 -5.74 9.26 44.44
N ALA A 899 -5.13 8.25 45.07
CA ALA A 899 -5.67 7.55 46.24
C ALA A 899 -6.01 8.51 47.39
N LYS A 900 -5.13 9.49 47.67
CA LYS A 900 -5.34 10.47 48.73
C LYS A 900 -6.47 11.47 48.43
N THR A 901 -6.75 11.76 47.17
CA THR A 901 -7.85 12.65 46.76
C THR A 901 -9.18 11.91 46.64
N THR A 902 -9.19 10.63 46.27
CA THR A 902 -10.40 9.78 46.21
C THR A 902 -10.73 9.07 47.52
N LYS A 903 -9.76 8.94 48.44
CA LYS A 903 -9.75 8.03 49.60
C LYS A 903 -9.80 6.54 49.24
N ASP A 904 -9.31 6.19 48.06
CA ASP A 904 -9.29 4.80 47.57
C ASP A 904 -8.10 4.01 48.16
N VAL A 905 -8.42 2.94 48.89
CA VAL A 905 -7.43 2.09 49.58
C VAL A 905 -6.76 1.08 48.62
N GLU A 906 -7.46 0.65 47.57
CA GLU A 906 -6.92 -0.31 46.58
C GLU A 906 -5.89 0.38 45.67
N VAL A 907 -6.15 1.63 45.27
CA VAL A 907 -5.16 2.46 44.56
C VAL A 907 -3.95 2.75 45.46
N MET A 908 -4.16 2.96 46.77
CA MET A 908 -3.06 3.17 47.73
C MET A 908 -2.20 1.90 47.92
N ARG A 909 -2.84 0.72 48.00
CA ARG A 909 -2.16 -0.59 48.03
C ARG A 909 -1.40 -0.88 46.73
N THR A 910 -1.94 -0.45 45.59
CA THR A 910 -1.26 -0.56 44.28
C THR A 910 0.01 0.30 44.25
N ALA A 911 -0.03 1.52 44.78
CA ALA A 911 1.16 2.36 44.93
C ALA A 911 2.22 1.71 45.84
N LEU A 912 1.81 1.07 46.94
CA LEU A 912 2.69 0.35 47.86
C LEU A 912 3.40 -0.84 47.18
N LYS A 913 2.66 -1.61 46.36
CA LYS A 913 3.23 -2.70 45.55
C LYS A 913 4.31 -2.17 44.60
N GLU A 914 4.00 -1.12 43.82
CA GLU A 914 4.94 -0.57 42.83
C GLU A 914 6.22 0.01 43.46
N ILE A 915 6.14 0.65 44.64
CA ILE A 915 7.34 1.15 45.33
C ILE A 915 8.15 0.03 46.02
N ARG A 916 7.51 -1.06 46.45
CA ARG A 916 8.23 -2.26 46.91
C ARG A 916 8.97 -2.95 45.76
N GLU A 917 8.35 -3.06 44.58
CA GLU A 917 9.04 -3.52 43.36
C GLU A 917 10.20 -2.58 42.99
N LEU A 918 10.00 -1.26 43.04
CA LEU A 918 11.04 -0.25 42.78
C LEU A 918 12.28 -0.42 43.69
N CYS A 919 12.08 -0.73 44.97
CA CYS A 919 13.17 -1.03 45.90
C CYS A 919 13.94 -2.30 45.49
N THR A 920 13.25 -3.36 45.05
CA THR A 920 13.91 -4.60 44.57
C THR A 920 14.67 -4.41 43.25
N ILE A 921 14.15 -3.58 42.33
CA ILE A 921 14.83 -3.25 41.05
C ILE A 921 16.10 -2.41 41.28
N SER A 922 16.17 -1.70 42.41
CA SER A 922 17.24 -0.74 42.72
C SER A 922 18.24 -1.24 43.77
N ASP A 923 18.17 -2.52 44.15
CA ASP A 923 18.93 -3.15 45.25
C ASP A 923 18.89 -2.35 46.57
N ILE A 924 17.74 -1.72 46.88
CA ILE A 924 17.57 -0.89 48.08
C ILE A 924 17.15 -1.77 49.26
N SER A 925 18.13 -2.17 50.06
CA SER A 925 17.92 -2.85 51.35
C SER A 925 18.66 -2.13 52.48
N ILE A 926 17.97 -1.92 53.60
CA ILE A 926 18.59 -1.50 54.87
C ILE A 926 18.73 -2.77 55.73
N PRO A 927 19.91 -3.09 56.29
CA PRO A 927 20.05 -4.21 57.22
C PRO A 927 19.12 -4.04 58.42
N GLU A 928 18.38 -5.09 58.75
CA GLU A 928 17.39 -5.07 59.84
C GLU A 928 18.00 -4.68 61.21
N SER A 929 19.28 -4.98 61.42
CA SER A 929 20.03 -4.51 62.58
C SER A 929 20.17 -2.98 62.66
N GLU A 930 20.39 -2.27 61.54
CA GLU A 930 20.47 -0.80 61.54
C GLU A 930 19.09 -0.16 61.79
N LEU A 931 17.99 -0.80 61.35
CA LEU A 931 16.64 -0.37 61.68
C LEU A 931 16.33 -0.57 63.18
N GLN A 932 16.66 -1.74 63.73
CA GLN A 932 16.50 -2.02 65.17
C GLN A 932 17.36 -1.10 66.04
N ASP A 933 18.60 -0.79 65.63
CA ASP A 933 19.49 0.11 66.37
C ASP A 933 19.01 1.58 66.29
N ALA A 934 18.41 2.00 65.18
CA ALA A 934 17.75 3.30 65.08
C ALA A 934 16.55 3.42 66.03
N MET A 935 15.77 2.36 66.24
CA MET A 935 14.67 2.32 67.22
C MET A 935 15.17 2.32 68.67
N LYS A 936 16.27 1.61 68.98
CA LYS A 936 16.89 1.59 70.32
C LYS A 936 17.44 2.97 70.72
N ALA A 937 18.13 3.64 69.81
CA ALA A 937 18.74 4.95 70.07
C ALA A 937 17.72 6.05 70.44
N ASP A 938 16.48 5.94 69.95
CA ASP A 938 15.41 6.88 70.31
C ASP A 938 14.90 6.65 71.74
N ASN A 939 14.80 5.39 72.19
CA ASN A 939 14.42 5.02 73.56
C ASN A 939 15.44 5.52 74.60
N GLU A 940 16.73 5.56 74.27
CA GLU A 940 17.77 6.17 75.12
C GLU A 940 17.73 7.72 75.11
N SER A 941 17.09 8.34 74.11
CA SER A 941 17.01 9.79 73.97
C SER A 941 15.78 10.43 74.65
N GLY A 942 14.74 9.62 74.91
CA GLY A 942 13.45 10.08 75.46
C GLY A 942 13.56 10.82 76.80
N ASP A 943 14.60 10.53 77.59
CA ASP A 943 14.79 11.05 78.96
C ASP A 943 15.39 12.47 79.03
N LYS A 944 15.64 13.13 77.88
CA LYS A 944 16.22 14.50 77.82
C LYS A 944 15.50 15.50 76.92
N ALA A 945 14.40 15.14 76.27
CA ALA A 945 13.74 15.97 75.26
C ALA A 945 12.88 17.15 75.80
N THR A 946 13.20 17.72 76.98
CA THR A 946 12.46 18.86 77.57
C THR A 946 13.37 19.90 78.25
N LYS A 947 14.21 20.62 77.47
CA LYS A 947 14.66 21.98 77.86
C LYS A 947 15.29 22.82 76.74
N ASP A 948 16.06 22.22 75.85
CA ASP A 948 16.92 22.98 74.94
C ASP A 948 16.18 23.40 73.65
N ALA A 949 15.33 24.42 73.80
CA ALA A 949 14.55 25.05 72.73
C ALA A 949 14.63 26.59 72.77
N ALA A 950 15.79 27.14 73.16
CA ALA A 950 16.11 28.55 73.10
C ALA A 950 17.62 28.74 72.85
N ASN A 951 17.98 29.77 72.09
CA ASN A 951 19.34 30.22 71.74
C ASN A 951 20.23 29.20 70.99
N GLU A 952 20.33 29.38 69.68
CA GLU A 952 21.63 29.28 69.00
C GLU A 952 21.62 30.28 67.82
N ASP A 953 22.29 31.41 68.04
CA ASP A 953 22.33 32.58 67.16
C ASP A 953 23.79 33.06 67.16
N VAL A 954 24.39 33.35 65.97
CA VAL A 954 25.79 33.80 65.79
C VAL A 954 26.83 32.68 66.12
N GLU A 955 27.98 32.50 65.47
CA GLU A 955 28.78 33.34 64.55
C GLU A 955 29.36 32.58 63.33
N MET A 956 30.02 33.28 62.41
CA MET A 956 30.73 32.68 61.28
C MET A 956 32.23 32.47 61.55
N ALA A 957 32.78 31.37 61.04
CA ALA A 957 34.22 31.20 60.80
C ALA A 957 34.46 30.35 59.55
N GLU A 958 35.27 30.87 58.62
CA GLU A 958 35.85 30.11 57.51
C GLU A 958 37.07 29.31 57.99
N PRO A 959 37.50 28.29 57.22
CA PRO A 959 38.87 28.43 56.71
C PRO A 959 39.05 27.96 55.26
N ASP A 960 39.79 28.76 54.49
CA ASP A 960 40.52 28.33 53.30
C ASP A 960 41.78 27.54 53.69
N ALA A 961 42.03 26.40 53.01
CA ALA A 961 43.37 25.81 52.90
C ALA A 961 43.44 24.80 51.75
N GLN A 962 44.56 24.79 51.02
CA GLN A 962 44.83 23.82 49.94
C GLN A 962 45.49 22.53 50.48
N PRO A 963 45.31 21.37 49.81
CA PRO A 963 45.87 20.10 50.28
C PRO A 963 47.38 19.97 49.98
N ALA A 964 48.20 19.99 51.03
CA ALA A 964 49.61 19.60 50.95
C ALA A 964 49.78 18.07 51.09
N ARG A 965 50.74 17.49 50.34
CA ARG A 965 51.10 16.06 50.44
C ARG A 965 52.16 15.82 51.52
N SER A 966 51.93 14.84 52.40
CA SER A 966 52.99 14.11 53.09
C SER A 966 52.53 12.70 53.46
N ASN A 967 53.46 11.74 53.48
CA ASN A 967 53.16 10.33 53.79
C ASN A 967 53.17 10.08 55.31
N GLY A 968 52.29 9.21 55.81
CA GLY A 968 52.29 8.75 57.20
C GLY A 968 51.38 7.55 57.43
N THR A 969 51.93 6.35 57.58
CA THR A 969 51.19 5.09 57.73
C THR A 969 50.74 4.85 59.18
N ALA A 970 49.49 5.18 59.54
CA ALA A 970 48.97 4.95 60.90
C ALA A 970 47.43 4.85 61.03
N THR A 971 46.69 4.34 60.03
CA THR A 971 45.20 4.37 60.03
C THR A 971 44.50 3.10 59.51
N GLU A 972 44.98 1.90 59.83
CA GLU A 972 44.28 0.65 59.45
C GLU A 972 43.24 0.15 60.48
N ASP A 973 43.31 0.56 61.76
CA ASP A 973 42.38 0.10 62.81
C ASP A 973 41.20 1.05 63.09
N THR A 974 41.35 2.35 62.83
CA THR A 974 40.21 3.29 62.83
C THR A 974 39.25 2.99 61.68
N ASP A 975 39.79 2.66 60.50
CA ASP A 975 39.04 2.39 59.29
C ASP A 975 38.18 1.11 59.38
N LYS A 976 38.53 0.17 60.27
CA LYS A 976 37.72 -1.02 60.59
C LYS A 976 36.41 -0.69 61.32
N GLN A 977 36.36 0.39 62.12
CA GLN A 977 35.12 0.85 62.74
C GLN A 977 34.25 1.69 61.79
N GLN A 978 34.85 2.32 60.76
CA GLN A 978 34.11 3.08 59.75
C GLN A 978 33.47 2.19 58.65
N LYS A 979 33.92 0.95 58.50
CA LYS A 979 33.41 -0.05 57.54
C LYS A 979 32.05 -0.70 57.88
N LYS A 980 31.35 -0.25 58.93
CA LYS A 980 29.96 -0.64 59.27
C LYS A 980 29.00 0.56 59.24
N ARG A 981 28.75 1.11 58.05
CA ARG A 981 27.61 2.01 57.75
C ARG A 981 27.17 1.82 56.31
N VAL A 982 25.86 1.68 56.06
CA VAL A 982 25.31 1.55 54.69
C VAL A 982 25.66 2.77 53.83
N ASN A 983 26.29 2.53 52.67
CA ASN A 983 26.70 3.56 51.73
C ASN A 983 25.56 3.96 50.77
N LEU A 984 24.43 4.41 51.35
CA LEU A 984 23.21 4.76 50.64
C LEU A 984 23.39 6.00 49.76
N SER A 985 22.78 6.03 48.56
CA SER A 985 22.76 7.22 47.70
C SER A 985 21.65 8.21 48.13
N PRO A 986 21.80 9.53 47.86
CA PRO A 986 20.73 10.51 48.10
C PRO A 986 19.44 10.24 47.33
N GLU A 987 19.52 9.54 46.19
CA GLU A 987 18.37 9.13 45.38
C GLU A 987 17.64 7.94 46.03
N ASN A 988 18.38 6.92 46.45
CA ASN A 988 17.80 5.74 47.11
C ASN A 988 17.19 6.12 48.47
N GLY A 989 17.77 7.10 49.18
CA GLY A 989 17.18 7.69 50.38
C GLY A 989 15.86 8.45 50.13
N LEU A 990 15.64 9.00 48.93
CA LEU A 990 14.35 9.59 48.54
C LEU A 990 13.30 8.51 48.26
N VAL A 991 13.68 7.40 47.62
CA VAL A 991 12.78 6.25 47.39
C VAL A 991 12.33 5.65 48.73
N LEU A 992 13.25 5.49 49.70
CA LEU A 992 12.92 5.04 51.05
C LEU A 992 12.00 6.02 51.82
N PHE A 993 12.17 7.33 51.61
CA PHE A 993 11.29 8.34 52.19
C PHE A 993 9.86 8.24 51.61
N ASP A 994 9.73 8.06 50.30
CA ASP A 994 8.44 7.90 49.63
C ASP A 994 7.78 6.55 49.98
N LEU A 995 8.54 5.46 50.14
CA LEU A 995 8.07 4.16 50.61
C LEU A 995 7.41 4.29 51.99
N ALA A 996 8.14 4.82 52.97
CA ALA A 996 7.65 4.98 54.33
C ALA A 996 6.44 5.94 54.40
N LEU A 997 6.37 6.94 53.51
CA LEU A 997 5.22 7.84 53.39
C LEU A 997 3.99 7.14 52.79
N VAL A 998 4.17 6.23 51.83
CA VAL A 998 3.12 5.38 51.24
C VAL A 998 2.59 4.40 52.30
N GLU A 999 3.47 3.69 53.01
CA GLU A 999 3.13 2.74 54.09
C GLU A 999 2.27 3.39 55.18
N GLN A 1000 2.71 4.52 55.75
CA GLN A 1000 1.90 5.28 56.73
C GLN A 1000 0.55 5.75 56.16
N SER A 1001 0.45 5.98 54.85
CA SER A 1001 -0.78 6.46 54.22
C SER A 1001 -1.76 5.32 53.89
N VAL A 1002 -1.29 4.13 53.50
CA VAL A 1002 -2.09 2.89 53.42
C VAL A 1002 -2.67 2.58 54.81
N ALA A 1003 -1.80 2.56 55.82
CA ALA A 1003 -2.19 2.22 57.18
C ALA A 1003 -3.14 3.25 57.81
N GLN A 1004 -3.00 4.54 57.50
CA GLN A 1004 -3.98 5.56 57.89
C GLN A 1004 -5.36 5.27 57.26
N LEU A 1005 -5.42 5.00 55.95
CA LEU A 1005 -6.69 4.74 55.26
C LEU A 1005 -7.35 3.44 55.74
N ALA A 1006 -6.59 2.36 55.95
CA ALA A 1006 -7.09 1.14 56.60
C ALA A 1006 -7.59 1.43 58.03
N GLY A 1007 -6.90 2.31 58.75
CA GLY A 1007 -7.31 2.87 60.03
C GLY A 1007 -8.62 3.67 60.01
N ASP A 1008 -9.09 4.14 58.85
CA ASP A 1008 -10.30 4.97 58.68
C ASP A 1008 -11.50 4.23 58.02
N LEU A 1009 -11.33 2.98 57.54
CA LEU A 1009 -12.44 2.12 57.05
C LEU A 1009 -13.44 1.71 58.16
N SER A 1010 -14.65 1.25 57.81
CA SER A 1010 -15.53 0.57 58.79
C SER A 1010 -15.13 -0.89 59.02
N GLU A 1011 -15.58 -1.46 60.13
CA GLU A 1011 -15.33 -2.85 60.56
C GLU A 1011 -15.90 -3.86 59.56
N SER A 1012 -17.00 -3.47 58.89
CA SER A 1012 -17.64 -4.25 57.82
C SER A 1012 -16.86 -4.32 56.51
N GLN A 1013 -15.87 -3.43 56.33
CA GLN A 1013 -15.08 -3.25 55.10
C GLN A 1013 -13.61 -3.66 55.26
N CYS A 1014 -13.20 -4.04 56.46
CA CYS A 1014 -11.84 -4.47 56.77
C CYS A 1014 -11.82 -5.96 57.18
N LEU A 1015 -10.62 -6.52 57.24
CA LEU A 1015 -10.33 -7.82 57.85
C LEU A 1015 -9.26 -7.63 58.93
N LEU A 1016 -9.25 -8.49 59.94
CA LEU A 1016 -8.21 -8.48 60.96
C LEU A 1016 -6.79 -8.57 60.36
N SER A 1017 -6.60 -9.42 59.34
CA SER A 1017 -5.36 -9.55 58.57
C SER A 1017 -4.88 -8.22 57.97
N ASP A 1018 -5.81 -7.41 57.49
CA ASP A 1018 -5.52 -6.14 56.82
C ASP A 1018 -5.08 -5.08 57.85
N ILE A 1019 -5.59 -5.15 59.09
CA ILE A 1019 -5.12 -4.32 60.21
C ILE A 1019 -3.75 -4.80 60.71
N ASP A 1020 -3.53 -6.11 60.80
CA ASP A 1020 -2.24 -6.68 61.21
C ASP A 1020 -1.11 -6.29 60.22
N THR A 1021 -1.35 -6.36 58.91
CA THR A 1021 -0.39 -5.83 57.92
C THR A 1021 -0.20 -4.32 58.00
N ALA A 1022 -1.27 -3.55 58.27
CA ALA A 1022 -1.16 -2.10 58.45
C ALA A 1022 -0.35 -1.70 59.69
N ILE A 1023 -0.33 -2.52 60.75
CA ILE A 1023 0.54 -2.31 61.92
C ILE A 1023 2.00 -2.58 61.55
N GLN A 1024 2.29 -3.70 60.88
CA GLN A 1024 3.65 -4.04 60.41
C GLN A 1024 4.23 -2.96 59.47
N ASP A 1025 3.42 -2.47 58.52
CA ASP A 1025 3.79 -1.37 57.61
C ASP A 1025 4.08 -0.06 58.38
N VAL A 1026 3.40 0.21 59.50
CA VAL A 1026 3.67 1.40 60.35
C VAL A 1026 4.93 1.22 61.19
N GLU A 1027 5.18 0.04 61.74
CA GLU A 1027 6.41 -0.25 62.49
C GLU A 1027 7.64 -0.13 61.58
N HIS A 1028 7.59 -0.74 60.38
CA HIS A 1028 8.62 -0.62 59.35
C HIS A 1028 8.86 0.84 58.94
N SER A 1029 7.81 1.55 58.51
CA SER A 1029 7.95 2.94 58.06
C SER A 1029 8.42 3.90 59.15
N THR A 1030 8.05 3.68 60.42
CA THR A 1030 8.61 4.43 61.56
C THR A 1030 10.10 4.18 61.72
N ALA A 1031 10.56 2.93 61.64
CA ALA A 1031 11.99 2.61 61.71
C ALA A 1031 12.78 3.23 60.54
N VAL A 1032 12.24 3.17 59.32
CA VAL A 1032 12.83 3.80 58.12
C VAL A 1032 12.89 5.33 58.28
N PHE A 1033 11.84 5.98 58.80
CA PHE A 1033 11.88 7.43 59.05
C PHE A 1033 12.88 7.83 60.15
N MET A 1034 13.06 7.01 61.21
CA MET A 1034 14.10 7.23 62.22
C MET A 1034 15.51 7.11 61.62
N PHE A 1035 15.74 6.08 60.81
CA PHE A 1035 16.98 5.91 60.06
C PHE A 1035 17.26 7.12 59.15
N LEU A 1036 16.29 7.53 58.32
CA LEU A 1036 16.44 8.66 57.40
C LEU A 1036 16.66 10.00 58.12
N ALA A 1037 16.07 10.21 59.30
CA ALA A 1037 16.30 11.40 60.12
C ALA A 1037 17.73 11.44 60.71
N SER A 1038 18.24 10.32 61.21
CA SER A 1038 19.61 10.24 61.76
C SER A 1038 20.68 10.29 60.66
N TRP A 1039 20.49 9.53 59.58
CA TRP A 1039 21.33 9.53 58.37
C TRP A 1039 21.33 10.90 57.69
N GLY A 1040 20.16 11.54 57.56
CA GLY A 1040 20.01 12.88 56.98
C GLY A 1040 20.79 13.94 57.76
N LYS A 1041 20.70 13.95 59.10
CA LYS A 1041 21.54 14.81 59.95
C LYS A 1041 23.05 14.56 59.73
N SER A 1042 23.46 13.31 59.51
CA SER A 1042 24.86 12.97 59.21
C SER A 1042 25.32 13.48 57.84
N MET A 1043 24.47 13.38 56.81
CA MET A 1043 24.81 13.86 55.46
C MET A 1043 24.81 15.40 55.36
N GLN A 1044 23.91 16.09 56.07
CA GLN A 1044 23.94 17.55 56.18
C GLN A 1044 25.23 18.06 56.84
N LYS A 1045 25.71 17.39 57.90
CA LYS A 1045 27.03 17.69 58.51
C LYS A 1045 28.20 17.47 57.54
N ARG A 1046 28.05 16.62 56.52
CA ARG A 1046 29.03 16.41 55.43
C ARG A 1046 28.85 17.37 54.25
N ARG A 1047 28.02 18.41 54.37
CA ARG A 1047 27.62 19.35 53.31
C ARG A 1047 27.04 18.67 52.04
N GLN A 1048 26.54 17.42 52.15
CA GLN A 1048 25.88 16.75 51.03
C GLN A 1048 24.43 17.23 50.87
N LYS A 1049 24.01 17.44 49.61
CA LYS A 1049 22.65 17.89 49.28
C LYS A 1049 21.67 16.71 49.36
N LEU A 1050 20.82 16.72 50.39
CA LEU A 1050 19.67 15.80 50.47
C LEU A 1050 18.58 16.18 49.47
N LEU A 1051 17.80 15.18 49.05
CA LEU A 1051 16.59 15.37 48.24
C LEU A 1051 15.30 15.37 49.07
N PHE A 1052 15.38 15.07 50.37
CA PHE A 1052 14.26 15.08 51.32
C PHE A 1052 14.63 15.86 52.60
N SER A 1053 13.61 16.24 53.39
CA SER A 1053 13.82 16.94 54.65
C SER A 1053 14.07 15.96 55.81
N SER A 1054 15.30 15.95 56.31
CA SER A 1054 15.72 15.21 57.52
C SER A 1054 14.85 15.53 58.75
N ARG A 1055 14.42 16.80 58.89
CA ARG A 1055 13.48 17.22 59.94
C ARG A 1055 12.10 16.58 59.77
N LEU A 1056 11.57 16.60 58.54
CA LEU A 1056 10.25 16.04 58.24
C LEU A 1056 10.22 14.51 58.42
N ALA A 1057 11.34 13.82 58.21
CA ALA A 1057 11.48 12.40 58.54
C ALA A 1057 11.30 12.16 60.06
N GLY A 1058 11.92 12.98 60.92
CA GLY A 1058 11.74 12.89 62.37
C GLY A 1058 10.29 13.18 62.81
N GLU A 1059 9.67 14.21 62.23
CA GLU A 1059 8.25 14.53 62.47
C GLU A 1059 7.32 13.38 62.01
N ARG A 1060 7.67 12.68 60.92
CA ARG A 1060 6.97 11.50 60.40
C ARG A 1060 7.15 10.24 61.26
N ALA A 1061 8.33 10.00 61.84
CA ALA A 1061 8.54 8.91 62.77
C ALA A 1061 7.63 9.05 64.02
N SER A 1062 7.55 10.27 64.58
CA SER A 1062 6.65 10.58 65.69
C SER A 1062 5.17 10.40 65.35
N TYR A 1063 4.76 10.77 64.13
CA TYR A 1063 3.40 10.50 63.63
C TYR A 1063 3.11 8.99 63.53
N GLY A 1064 4.06 8.19 63.06
CA GLY A 1064 3.90 6.74 62.94
C GLY A 1064 3.67 6.06 64.29
N LYS A 1065 4.39 6.46 65.36
CA LYS A 1065 4.12 5.96 66.72
C LYS A 1065 2.67 6.21 67.16
N SER A 1066 2.13 7.40 66.88
CA SER A 1066 0.73 7.74 67.18
C SER A 1066 -0.25 6.87 66.37
N LEU A 1067 0.01 6.73 65.06
CA LEU A 1067 -0.80 5.90 64.17
C LEU A 1067 -0.83 4.42 64.59
N ALA A 1068 0.30 3.86 65.05
CA ALA A 1068 0.37 2.50 65.58
C ALA A 1068 -0.59 2.31 66.77
N THR A 1069 -0.64 3.25 67.73
CA THR A 1069 -1.57 3.16 68.87
C THR A 1069 -3.04 3.22 68.46
N LYS A 1070 -3.38 4.01 67.43
CA LYS A 1070 -4.74 4.04 66.84
C LYS A 1070 -5.10 2.70 66.20
N LEU A 1071 -4.18 2.10 65.45
CA LEU A 1071 -4.40 0.81 64.78
C LEU A 1071 -4.48 -0.36 65.78
N ALA A 1072 -3.64 -0.38 66.81
CA ALA A 1072 -3.68 -1.39 67.87
C ALA A 1072 -5.03 -1.40 68.62
N ARG A 1073 -5.64 -0.23 68.83
CA ARG A 1073 -7.02 -0.14 69.34
C ARG A 1073 -8.04 -0.70 68.35
N LYS A 1074 -7.98 -0.25 67.09
CA LYS A 1074 -8.92 -0.70 66.04
C LYS A 1074 -8.85 -2.21 65.78
N ARG A 1075 -7.66 -2.81 65.94
CA ARG A 1075 -7.44 -4.25 65.90
C ARG A 1075 -8.33 -5.00 66.90
N GLN A 1076 -8.43 -4.51 68.14
CA GLN A 1076 -9.29 -5.08 69.18
C GLN A 1076 -10.78 -4.93 68.80
N GLU A 1077 -11.17 -3.75 68.33
CA GLU A 1077 -12.54 -3.45 67.88
C GLU A 1077 -12.94 -4.38 66.69
N GLN A 1078 -12.02 -4.69 65.77
CA GLN A 1078 -12.21 -5.67 64.69
C GLN A 1078 -12.25 -7.12 65.19
N GLU A 1079 -11.39 -7.52 66.14
CA GLU A 1079 -11.39 -8.87 66.74
C GLU A 1079 -12.72 -9.19 67.43
N GLU A 1080 -13.36 -8.22 68.06
CA GLU A 1080 -14.69 -8.39 68.66
C GLU A 1080 -15.79 -8.46 67.59
N PHE A 1081 -15.73 -7.62 66.56
CA PHE A 1081 -16.68 -7.64 65.44
C PHE A 1081 -16.64 -8.98 64.67
N GLU A 1082 -15.46 -9.48 64.34
CA GLU A 1082 -15.31 -10.76 63.64
C GLU A 1082 -15.72 -11.95 64.50
N ARG A 1083 -15.43 -11.92 65.82
CA ARG A 1083 -15.88 -12.95 66.78
C ARG A 1083 -17.40 -13.00 66.87
N GLN A 1084 -18.07 -11.86 67.06
CA GLN A 1084 -19.53 -11.77 67.05
C GLN A 1084 -20.12 -12.24 65.70
N ARG A 1085 -19.48 -11.91 64.58
CA ARG A 1085 -19.90 -12.37 63.25
C ARG A 1085 -19.77 -13.89 63.10
N GLN A 1086 -18.70 -14.50 63.62
CA GLN A 1086 -18.51 -15.95 63.62
C GLN A 1086 -19.55 -16.64 64.53
N GLU A 1087 -19.76 -16.14 65.75
CA GLU A 1087 -20.76 -16.64 66.69
C GLU A 1087 -22.18 -16.60 66.10
N ASN A 1088 -22.56 -15.51 65.44
CA ASN A 1088 -23.85 -15.40 64.74
C ASN A 1088 -23.98 -16.43 63.60
N VAL A 1089 -22.92 -16.67 62.83
CA VAL A 1089 -22.91 -17.71 61.78
C VAL A 1089 -22.98 -19.11 62.37
N GLU A 1090 -22.34 -19.37 63.51
CA GLU A 1090 -22.47 -20.65 64.22
C GLU A 1090 -23.85 -20.87 64.82
N GLN A 1091 -24.46 -19.85 65.43
CA GLN A 1091 -25.83 -19.94 65.94
C GLN A 1091 -26.82 -20.22 64.80
N TRP A 1092 -26.67 -19.55 63.66
CA TRP A 1092 -27.47 -19.83 62.46
C TRP A 1092 -27.26 -21.26 61.93
N ARG A 1093 -26.01 -21.75 61.89
CA ARG A 1093 -25.70 -23.14 61.53
C ARG A 1093 -26.33 -24.15 62.50
N LYS A 1094 -26.26 -23.90 63.81
CA LYS A 1094 -26.87 -24.75 64.85
C LYS A 1094 -28.38 -24.78 64.71
N GLN A 1095 -29.04 -23.63 64.53
CA GLN A 1095 -30.47 -23.54 64.24
C GLN A 1095 -30.88 -24.34 63.00
N GLN A 1096 -30.11 -24.27 61.90
CA GLN A 1096 -30.38 -25.07 60.69
C GLN A 1096 -30.15 -26.58 60.91
N GLN A 1097 -29.17 -26.97 61.71
CA GLN A 1097 -28.95 -28.38 62.09
C GLN A 1097 -30.05 -28.91 63.02
N GLU A 1098 -30.51 -28.11 63.98
CA GLU A 1098 -31.64 -28.43 64.87
C GLU A 1098 -32.96 -28.54 64.08
N GLU A 1099 -33.18 -27.68 63.08
CA GLU A 1099 -34.34 -27.76 62.18
C GLU A 1099 -34.31 -29.01 61.29
N GLU A 1100 -33.13 -29.41 60.79
CA GLU A 1100 -32.88 -30.68 60.09
C GLU A 1100 -33.14 -31.91 61.00
N ILE A 1101 -32.62 -31.91 62.22
CA ILE A 1101 -32.79 -33.00 63.19
C ILE A 1101 -34.28 -33.13 63.57
N ARG A 1102 -34.96 -32.01 63.81
CA ARG A 1102 -36.40 -32.00 64.12
C ARG A 1102 -37.22 -32.57 62.96
N LYS A 1103 -36.94 -32.19 61.72
CA LYS A 1103 -37.61 -32.75 60.52
C LYS A 1103 -37.41 -34.27 60.42
N LYS A 1104 -36.22 -34.78 60.75
CA LYS A 1104 -35.95 -36.23 60.80
C LYS A 1104 -36.72 -36.92 61.93
N GLN A 1105 -36.75 -36.36 63.13
CA GLN A 1105 -37.51 -36.92 64.27
C GLN A 1105 -39.03 -36.88 64.03
N ASP A 1106 -39.55 -35.85 63.37
CA ASP A 1106 -40.96 -35.77 62.97
C ASP A 1106 -41.27 -36.83 61.88
N GLN A 1107 -40.34 -37.07 60.95
CA GLN A 1107 -40.46 -38.11 59.93
C GLN A 1107 -40.37 -39.54 60.50
N GLU A 1108 -39.47 -39.79 61.46
CA GLU A 1108 -39.33 -41.06 62.18
C GLU A 1108 -40.59 -41.38 63.01
N ARG A 1109 -41.18 -40.38 63.68
CA ARG A 1109 -42.47 -40.54 64.39
C ARG A 1109 -43.61 -40.93 63.44
N LEU A 1110 -43.70 -40.26 62.30
CA LEU A 1110 -44.68 -40.58 61.25
C LEU A 1110 -44.46 -41.97 60.62
N GLU A 1111 -43.25 -42.54 60.73
CA GLU A 1111 -43.00 -43.94 60.39
C GLU A 1111 -43.33 -44.92 61.52
N SER A 1112 -43.11 -44.60 62.80
CA SER A 1112 -43.56 -45.46 63.90
C SER A 1112 -45.09 -45.52 63.98
N GLU A 1113 -45.78 -44.40 63.81
CA GLU A 1113 -47.25 -44.34 63.78
C GLU A 1113 -47.82 -45.20 62.63
N ARG A 1114 -47.22 -45.15 61.43
CA ARG A 1114 -47.60 -46.04 60.31
C ARG A 1114 -47.37 -47.51 60.64
N ARG A 1115 -46.23 -47.87 61.24
CA ARG A 1115 -45.92 -49.26 61.63
C ARG A 1115 -46.87 -49.79 62.71
N GLU A 1116 -47.30 -48.95 63.64
CA GLU A 1116 -48.29 -49.32 64.67
C GLU A 1116 -49.70 -49.47 64.09
N GLU A 1117 -50.10 -48.61 63.16
CA GLU A 1117 -51.38 -48.71 62.44
C GLU A 1117 -51.44 -49.97 61.57
N GLU A 1118 -50.38 -50.25 60.79
CA GLU A 1118 -50.21 -51.49 60.02
C GLU A 1118 -50.27 -52.73 60.94
N ALA A 1119 -49.61 -52.68 62.10
CA ALA A 1119 -49.67 -53.74 63.10
C ALA A 1119 -51.01 -53.85 63.83
N ARG A 1120 -51.87 -52.82 63.84
CA ARG A 1120 -53.26 -52.93 64.32
C ARG A 1120 -54.15 -53.56 63.26
N ILE A 1121 -54.05 -53.09 62.01
CA ILE A 1121 -54.76 -53.65 60.85
C ILE A 1121 -54.45 -55.15 60.70
N LEU A 1122 -53.17 -55.56 60.85
CA LEU A 1122 -52.80 -56.97 60.79
C LEU A 1122 -53.55 -57.80 61.84
N ARG A 1123 -53.56 -57.37 63.11
CA ARG A 1123 -54.31 -58.04 64.19
C ARG A 1123 -55.82 -58.09 63.93
N GLU A 1124 -56.42 -56.99 63.47
CA GLU A 1124 -57.84 -56.97 63.06
C GLU A 1124 -58.14 -57.95 61.91
N THR A 1125 -57.19 -58.16 60.99
CA THR A 1125 -57.34 -59.18 59.93
C THR A 1125 -57.11 -60.61 60.44
N GLU A 1126 -56.21 -60.84 61.39
CA GLU A 1126 -56.00 -62.16 62.02
C GLU A 1126 -57.23 -62.59 62.83
N GLU A 1127 -57.85 -61.67 63.59
CA GLU A 1127 -59.10 -61.92 64.31
C GLU A 1127 -60.26 -62.21 63.34
N ARG A 1128 -60.40 -61.43 62.26
CA ARG A 1128 -61.38 -61.74 61.18
C ARG A 1128 -61.13 -63.11 60.56
N ASN A 1129 -59.88 -63.47 60.30
CA ASN A 1129 -59.51 -64.78 59.74
C ASN A 1129 -59.75 -65.93 60.73
N ALA A 1130 -59.65 -65.71 62.04
CA ALA A 1130 -60.04 -66.68 63.06
C ALA A 1130 -61.57 -66.92 63.05
N ILE A 1131 -62.37 -65.85 63.01
CA ILE A 1131 -63.84 -65.92 62.91
C ILE A 1131 -64.26 -66.64 61.62
N ILE A 1132 -63.60 -66.37 60.48
CA ILE A 1132 -63.87 -67.07 59.21
C ILE A 1132 -63.53 -68.56 59.31
N ARG A 1133 -62.45 -68.96 60.00
CA ARG A 1133 -62.13 -70.38 60.25
C ARG A 1133 -63.19 -71.07 61.11
N GLU A 1134 -63.72 -70.39 62.12
CA GLU A 1134 -64.79 -70.92 62.98
C GLU A 1134 -66.11 -71.08 62.20
N GLN A 1135 -66.46 -70.11 61.35
CA GLN A 1135 -67.61 -70.22 60.43
C GLN A 1135 -67.43 -71.35 59.40
N MET A 1136 -66.23 -71.53 58.85
CA MET A 1136 -65.91 -72.66 57.96
C MET A 1136 -66.00 -74.02 58.67
N ALA A 1137 -65.62 -74.11 59.96
CA ALA A 1137 -65.79 -75.31 60.76
C ALA A 1137 -67.27 -75.62 61.04
N ALA A 1138 -68.10 -74.59 61.28
CA ALA A 1138 -69.55 -74.75 61.40
C ALA A 1138 -70.20 -75.22 60.08
N ALA A 1139 -69.79 -74.65 58.95
CA ALA A 1139 -70.26 -75.06 57.62
C ALA A 1139 -69.86 -76.52 57.28
N ALA A 1140 -68.62 -76.92 57.61
CA ALA A 1140 -68.18 -78.31 57.45
C ALA A 1140 -69.02 -79.30 58.29
N LYS A 1141 -69.51 -78.88 59.47
CA LYS A 1141 -70.39 -79.69 60.31
C LYS A 1141 -71.79 -79.86 59.70
N GLN A 1142 -72.32 -78.82 59.05
CA GLN A 1142 -73.58 -78.91 58.31
C GLN A 1142 -73.45 -79.74 57.02
N ALA A 1143 -72.28 -79.72 56.36
CA ALA A 1143 -72.00 -80.60 55.22
C ALA A 1143 -71.99 -82.09 55.63
N ALA A 1144 -71.40 -82.41 56.79
CA ALA A 1144 -71.37 -83.79 57.32
C ALA A 1144 -72.76 -84.36 57.65
N GLU A 1145 -73.74 -83.52 57.98
CA GLU A 1145 -75.15 -83.94 58.19
C GLU A 1145 -75.90 -84.13 56.86
N ALA A 1146 -75.42 -83.57 55.74
CA ALA A 1146 -76.01 -83.73 54.41
C ALA A 1146 -75.51 -84.98 53.65
N GLU A 1147 -74.32 -85.50 53.96
CA GLU A 1147 -73.78 -86.71 53.31
C GLU A 1147 -74.39 -88.03 53.81
N ALA A 1148 -75.33 -87.98 54.77
CA ALA A 1148 -76.05 -89.15 55.27
C ALA A 1148 -77.04 -89.78 54.25
N THR A 1149 -77.31 -89.12 53.12
CA THR A 1149 -78.33 -89.57 52.14
C THR A 1149 -77.84 -89.63 50.68
N ALA A 1150 -76.63 -90.14 50.43
CA ALA A 1150 -76.13 -90.41 49.07
C ALA A 1150 -75.24 -91.67 48.98
N SER A 1151 -75.83 -92.85 49.15
CA SER A 1151 -75.11 -94.13 49.05
C SER A 1151 -74.94 -94.61 47.59
N THR A 1152 -73.73 -95.07 47.23
CA THR A 1152 -73.37 -95.92 46.05
C THR A 1152 -73.88 -95.48 44.66
N ASP A 1153 -73.05 -95.34 43.63
CA ASP A 1153 -72.17 -96.41 43.13
C ASP A 1153 -71.06 -95.93 42.16
N ARG A 1154 -70.11 -96.81 41.81
CA ARG A 1154 -69.10 -96.63 40.74
C ARG A 1154 -69.60 -97.24 39.42
N PRO A 1155 -69.24 -96.73 38.22
CA PRO A 1155 -68.20 -97.46 37.46
C PRO A 1155 -67.40 -96.70 36.34
N LYS A 1156 -66.13 -97.10 36.18
CA LYS A 1156 -65.39 -97.42 34.92
C LYS A 1156 -65.31 -96.42 33.71
N LYS A 1157 -64.14 -96.47 33.05
CA LYS A 1157 -63.81 -96.17 31.62
C LYS A 1157 -63.53 -94.71 31.16
N SER A 1158 -62.23 -94.44 30.98
CA SER A 1158 -61.54 -94.30 29.67
C SER A 1158 -61.04 -92.92 29.16
N LYS A 1159 -60.03 -93.01 28.25
CA LYS A 1159 -59.54 -92.00 27.28
C LYS A 1159 -58.63 -90.89 27.86
N LYS A 1160 -57.39 -90.71 27.35
CA LYS A 1160 -56.91 -90.08 26.07
C LYS A 1160 -57.06 -88.54 26.10
N ARG A 1161 -56.15 -87.70 25.57
CA ARG A 1161 -54.85 -87.88 24.84
C ARG A 1161 -54.00 -86.59 25.02
N ASN A 1162 -52.66 -86.60 24.84
CA ASN A 1162 -51.89 -86.16 23.65
C ASN A 1162 -52.50 -84.95 22.89
N THR A 1163 -51.73 -83.96 22.43
CA THR A 1163 -50.40 -84.02 21.77
C THR A 1163 -49.46 -82.85 22.15
N ASP A 1164 -48.13 -82.86 21.94
CA ASP A 1164 -47.08 -83.91 21.76
C ASP A 1164 -45.68 -83.24 21.92
N ASP A 1165 -44.65 -84.09 22.04
CA ASP A 1165 -43.17 -83.96 22.11
C ASP A 1165 -42.41 -82.79 21.41
N GLY A 1166 -41.13 -82.50 21.68
CA GLY A 1166 -40.08 -83.25 22.42
C GLY A 1166 -38.96 -82.37 23.03
N PHE A 1167 -38.06 -82.85 23.92
CA PHE A 1167 -36.91 -83.78 23.70
C PHE A 1167 -35.82 -83.11 22.80
N ILE A 1168 -34.51 -82.95 23.09
CA ILE A 1168 -33.44 -83.57 23.95
C ILE A 1168 -32.37 -82.44 24.20
N SER A 1169 -31.44 -82.32 25.19
CA SER A 1169 -30.89 -83.08 26.35
C SER A 1169 -30.22 -82.14 27.40
N ASP A 1170 -30.06 -82.64 28.64
CA ASP A 1170 -28.91 -82.61 29.60
C ASP A 1170 -27.91 -81.43 29.76
N ASN A 1171 -27.64 -81.16 31.05
CA ASN A 1171 -26.36 -80.86 31.72
C ASN A 1171 -25.64 -79.48 31.69
N ASP A 1172 -25.13 -79.16 32.89
CA ASP A 1172 -24.00 -78.29 33.27
C ASP A 1172 -24.10 -76.76 32.96
N ASP A 1173 -23.67 -75.82 33.82
CA ASP A 1173 -22.87 -75.92 35.06
C ASP A 1173 -23.03 -74.70 36.02
N LEU A 1174 -22.43 -74.80 37.21
CA LEU A 1174 -21.94 -73.73 38.13
C LEU A 1174 -22.92 -72.87 38.98
N HIS A 1175 -23.17 -73.39 40.18
CA HIS A 1175 -23.25 -72.76 41.52
C HIS A 1175 -22.39 -71.50 41.80
N ASP A 1176 -22.47 -70.80 42.95
CA ASP A 1176 -23.57 -70.39 43.87
C ASP A 1176 -23.01 -69.73 45.18
N GLN A 1177 -23.80 -68.85 45.80
CA GLN A 1177 -24.05 -68.65 47.26
C GLN A 1177 -22.95 -68.42 48.37
N PHE A 1178 -23.30 -67.44 49.24
CA PHE A 1178 -23.16 -67.35 50.72
C PHE A 1178 -21.82 -67.50 51.49
N ASN A 1179 -21.52 -66.49 52.32
CA ASN A 1179 -21.20 -66.51 53.79
C ASN A 1179 -20.24 -65.35 54.21
N ALA A 1180 -19.94 -65.09 55.49
CA ALA A 1180 -20.76 -64.82 56.70
C ALA A 1180 -19.84 -64.56 57.94
N VAL A 1181 -20.16 -63.54 58.76
CA VAL A 1181 -19.99 -63.50 60.24
C VAL A 1181 -18.57 -63.42 60.91
N ALA A 1182 -18.33 -62.26 61.57
CA ALA A 1182 -17.72 -62.01 62.91
C ALA A 1182 -16.20 -61.93 63.22
N LEU A 1183 -15.90 -61.07 64.23
CA LEU A 1183 -14.70 -60.94 65.11
C LEU A 1183 -13.35 -60.48 64.46
N GLY A 1184 -12.43 -59.77 65.14
CA GLY A 1184 -12.50 -59.06 66.43
C GLY A 1184 -11.12 -58.61 66.99
N GLN A 1185 -11.11 -57.52 67.78
CA GLN A 1185 -10.06 -57.05 68.74
C GLN A 1185 -8.78 -56.25 68.31
N ARG A 1186 -8.61 -55.15 69.07
CA ARG A 1186 -7.47 -54.26 69.46
C ARG A 1186 -5.99 -54.62 69.22
N GLN A 1187 -5.20 -53.55 68.98
CA GLN A 1187 -4.00 -53.02 69.70
C GLN A 1187 -3.05 -52.33 68.67
N GLU A 1188 -2.16 -51.35 68.94
CA GLU A 1188 -1.90 -50.27 69.92
C GLU A 1188 -0.49 -49.70 69.54
N LEU A 1189 -0.28 -48.37 69.55
CA LEU A 1189 1.03 -47.66 69.68
C LEU A 1189 2.12 -47.85 68.56
N ASP A 1190 3.15 -46.99 68.38
CA ASP A 1190 3.34 -45.53 68.58
C ASP A 1190 4.69 -45.05 67.93
N SER A 1191 4.84 -43.74 67.63
CA SER A 1191 6.09 -42.96 67.41
C SER A 1191 6.99 -43.23 66.16
N GLY A 1192 7.90 -42.30 65.80
CA GLY A 1192 9.02 -42.59 64.86
C GLY A 1192 9.53 -41.52 63.87
N ALA A 1193 9.99 -40.35 64.36
CA ALA A 1193 10.63 -39.18 63.71
C ALA A 1193 11.49 -39.27 62.40
N GLU A 1194 11.52 -38.12 61.69
CA GLU A 1194 12.67 -37.40 61.04
C GLU A 1194 13.13 -37.52 59.54
N GLN A 1195 13.08 -36.35 58.87
CA GLN A 1195 14.05 -35.66 57.96
C GLN A 1195 14.40 -36.11 56.50
N GLU A 1196 14.04 -35.20 55.55
CA GLU A 1196 14.91 -34.45 54.58
C GLU A 1196 15.92 -35.17 53.63
N LEU A 1197 16.19 -34.75 52.37
CA LEU A 1197 15.70 -33.64 51.49
C LEU A 1197 16.03 -33.92 49.99
N MET A 1198 15.61 -33.01 49.09
CA MET A 1198 16.11 -32.71 47.72
C MET A 1198 15.69 -33.56 46.48
N ARG A 1199 14.73 -33.00 45.71
CA ARG A 1199 14.62 -33.02 44.21
C ARG A 1199 14.33 -34.40 43.54
N PRO A 1200 14.04 -34.51 42.22
CA PRO A 1200 13.94 -33.50 41.15
C PRO A 1200 12.55 -33.44 40.45
N VAL A 1201 12.49 -33.41 39.11
CA VAL A 1201 11.37 -32.87 38.30
C VAL A 1201 10.77 -33.87 37.29
N SER A 1202 9.43 -33.83 37.16
CA SER A 1202 8.58 -34.15 35.98
C SER A 1202 7.89 -35.51 35.77
N LYS A 1203 6.58 -35.39 35.44
CA LYS A 1203 5.74 -36.19 34.50
C LYS A 1203 5.39 -37.67 34.80
N SER A 1204 4.17 -37.89 35.33
CA SER A 1204 3.25 -38.92 34.79
C SER A 1204 1.77 -38.64 35.17
N ARG A 1205 0.81 -39.08 34.31
CA ARG A 1205 -0.68 -39.13 34.49
C ARG A 1205 -1.40 -37.79 34.85
N LYS A 1206 -2.62 -37.43 34.38
CA LYS A 1206 -3.94 -38.08 34.14
C LYS A 1206 -4.71 -38.50 35.41
N GLU A 1207 -6.00 -38.16 35.63
CA GLU A 1207 -6.95 -37.23 34.97
C GLU A 1207 -8.13 -36.85 35.92
N VAL A 1208 -8.57 -35.58 35.88
CA VAL A 1208 -9.98 -35.08 35.93
C VAL A 1208 -10.93 -35.27 37.17
N LYS A 1209 -11.05 -34.20 37.96
CA LYS A 1209 -12.26 -33.40 38.37
C LYS A 1209 -13.59 -34.07 38.85
N ARG A 1210 -14.13 -33.52 39.97
CA ARG A 1210 -15.56 -33.24 40.26
C ARG A 1210 -15.69 -31.73 40.58
N LYS A 1211 -16.56 -30.93 39.92
CA LYS A 1211 -17.98 -30.58 40.22
C LYS A 1211 -18.21 -29.88 41.58
N LYS A 1212 -18.97 -28.77 41.72
CA LYS A 1212 -19.51 -27.75 40.76
C LYS A 1212 -20.21 -26.59 41.54
N HIS A 1213 -20.65 -25.52 40.84
CA HIS A 1213 -21.52 -24.38 41.28
C HIS A 1213 -20.82 -23.33 42.17
N LEU A 1214 -21.17 -22.02 42.16
CA LEU A 1214 -22.12 -21.15 41.39
C LEU A 1214 -21.49 -19.71 41.39
N THR A 1215 -21.83 -18.65 40.64
CA THR A 1215 -22.86 -18.22 39.66
C THR A 1215 -22.15 -17.69 38.36
N ARG A 1216 -22.60 -16.77 37.47
CA ARG A 1216 -23.87 -16.03 37.17
C ARG A 1216 -23.90 -15.62 35.68
N GLY A 1217 -25.01 -15.90 34.97
CA GLY A 1217 -25.40 -15.24 33.69
C GLY A 1217 -24.63 -15.61 32.40
N GLY A 1218 -25.26 -15.76 31.22
CA GLY A 1218 -26.69 -15.99 30.97
C GLY A 1218 -27.25 -15.48 29.63
N GLN A 1219 -27.08 -16.23 28.53
CA GLN A 1219 -27.95 -16.20 27.33
C GLN A 1219 -27.69 -17.46 26.47
N GLY A 1220 -28.72 -18.00 25.80
CA GLY A 1220 -28.62 -19.15 24.88
C GLY A 1220 -29.77 -20.16 25.05
N VAL A 1221 -30.56 -20.37 23.99
CA VAL A 1221 -31.83 -21.14 23.96
C VAL A 1221 -31.79 -22.14 22.78
N PRO A 1222 -32.31 -23.37 22.93
CA PRO A 1222 -33.39 -23.80 22.01
C PRO A 1222 -34.46 -24.75 22.60
N ARG A 1223 -35.73 -24.40 22.33
CA ARG A 1223 -36.89 -25.25 21.91
C ARG A 1223 -37.17 -26.61 22.60
N GLU A 1224 -38.40 -26.77 23.11
CA GLU A 1224 -39.52 -27.39 22.36
C GLU A 1224 -40.89 -27.15 23.05
N SER A 1225 -42.00 -27.45 22.34
CA SER A 1225 -43.43 -27.34 22.77
C SER A 1225 -44.00 -25.93 23.09
N SER A 1226 -45.31 -25.69 23.19
CA SER A 1226 -46.46 -25.94 22.25
C SER A 1226 -47.74 -25.27 22.80
N GLY A 1227 -48.66 -24.79 21.94
CA GLY A 1227 -49.91 -24.10 22.33
C GLY A 1227 -49.80 -22.56 22.18
N ASN A 1228 -50.80 -21.81 21.70
CA ASN A 1228 -52.23 -21.68 22.09
C ASN A 1228 -52.40 -20.94 23.44
N GLU A 1229 -53.30 -19.94 23.60
CA GLU A 1229 -54.23 -19.29 22.65
C GLU A 1229 -54.71 -17.92 23.19
N VAL A 1230 -55.02 -16.98 22.28
CA VAL A 1230 -56.19 -16.05 22.27
C VAL A 1230 -56.65 -15.30 23.55
N SER A 1231 -56.84 -13.96 23.40
CA SER A 1231 -57.76 -13.06 24.16
C SER A 1231 -57.45 -12.72 25.64
N ASP A 1232 -57.87 -11.58 26.23
CA ASP A 1232 -58.26 -10.25 25.68
C ASP A 1232 -58.30 -9.16 26.79
N ASP A 1233 -58.65 -7.93 26.36
CA ASP A 1233 -59.47 -6.93 27.09
C ASP A 1233 -58.80 -5.89 28.04
N ALA A 1234 -59.65 -4.96 28.52
CA ALA A 1234 -59.44 -3.87 29.49
C ALA A 1234 -58.74 -2.59 29.00
N THR A 1235 -59.42 -1.84 28.12
CA THR A 1235 -59.43 -0.35 28.18
C THR A 1235 -60.49 0.10 29.22
N PRO A 1236 -60.50 1.32 29.84
CA PRO A 1236 -60.54 2.60 29.10
C PRO A 1236 -59.97 3.90 29.75
N ARG A 1237 -59.57 4.82 28.86
CA ARG A 1237 -59.74 6.30 28.89
C ARG A 1237 -60.64 6.95 29.99
N LYS A 1238 -60.18 8.05 30.64
CA LYS A 1238 -60.60 9.50 30.45
C LYS A 1238 -60.48 10.44 31.70
N ARG A 1239 -59.65 11.48 31.54
CA ARG A 1239 -59.92 12.94 31.70
C ARG A 1239 -60.24 13.64 33.06
N ARG A 1240 -59.72 14.89 33.10
CA ARG A 1240 -60.24 16.13 33.75
C ARG A 1240 -60.05 16.27 35.28
N ASN A 1241 -59.94 17.46 35.87
CA ASN A 1241 -59.48 18.83 35.49
C ASN A 1241 -59.55 19.70 36.78
N VAL A 1242 -59.40 21.02 36.67
CA VAL A 1242 -59.74 22.07 37.68
C VAL A 1242 -58.64 22.28 38.73
N ASP A 1243 -58.17 23.49 39.08
CA ASP A 1243 -58.08 24.85 38.47
C ASP A 1243 -57.28 25.73 39.48
N SER A 1244 -56.83 26.98 39.29
CA SER A 1244 -56.72 27.98 38.20
C SER A 1244 -55.82 29.14 38.71
N LEU A 1245 -55.43 30.12 37.87
CA LEU A 1245 -55.48 31.58 38.11
C LEU A 1245 -54.62 32.39 37.10
N ASP A 1246 -55.20 33.51 36.66
CA ASP A 1246 -54.68 34.85 36.29
C ASP A 1246 -53.53 35.15 35.29
N ASP A 1247 -53.85 36.17 34.48
CA ASP A 1247 -53.06 37.32 34.01
C ASP A 1247 -51.90 37.24 32.97
N ASN A 1248 -52.28 37.63 31.74
CA ASN A 1248 -51.89 38.89 31.05
C ASN A 1248 -50.47 39.18 30.50
N ALA A 1249 -50.49 40.15 29.58
CA ALA A 1249 -49.41 40.95 28.99
C ALA A 1249 -48.56 40.37 27.82
N PRO A 1250 -48.18 41.19 26.80
CA PRO A 1250 -48.03 40.67 25.42
C PRO A 1250 -46.85 41.27 24.61
N ALA A 1251 -46.93 41.15 23.28
CA ALA A 1251 -46.07 41.75 22.24
C ALA A 1251 -44.65 41.14 22.08
N GLY A 1252 -43.95 41.34 20.95
CA GLY A 1252 -44.44 41.82 19.65
C GLY A 1252 -43.47 42.74 18.86
N LYS A 1253 -42.84 42.16 17.83
CA LYS A 1253 -42.15 42.82 16.70
C LYS A 1253 -40.80 43.56 16.92
N SER A 1254 -39.95 43.38 15.91
CA SER A 1254 -39.03 44.36 15.26
C SER A 1254 -37.85 45.02 16.00
N LYS A 1255 -36.65 44.79 15.40
CA LYS A 1255 -35.62 45.78 14.97
C LYS A 1255 -35.38 47.05 15.81
N THR A 1256 -34.11 47.25 16.22
CA THR A 1256 -33.22 48.38 15.80
C THR A 1256 -31.76 48.07 16.21
N LYS A 1257 -30.75 48.21 15.33
CA LYS A 1257 -29.89 49.39 15.01
C LYS A 1257 -28.96 49.85 16.17
N ALA A 1258 -27.75 50.38 15.95
CA ALA A 1258 -26.85 50.45 14.76
C ALA A 1258 -25.49 51.11 15.20
N ILE A 1259 -24.74 51.63 14.21
CA ILE A 1259 -23.53 52.51 14.26
C ILE A 1259 -22.24 51.67 14.05
N MET A 1260 -21.40 51.89 13.02
CA MET A 1260 -21.29 53.01 12.06
C MET A 1260 -20.82 52.56 10.64
N SER A 1261 -20.94 53.48 9.66
CA SER A 1261 -20.14 53.71 8.43
C SER A 1261 -19.07 52.73 7.94
N ASP A 1262 -18.74 52.60 6.64
CA ASP A 1262 -19.31 53.04 5.34
C ASP A 1262 -18.44 52.41 4.23
N SER A 1263 -18.95 52.27 2.98
CA SER A 1263 -18.18 52.13 1.72
C SER A 1263 -17.23 50.91 1.57
N ASP A 1264 -16.78 50.40 0.41
CA ASP A 1264 -17.12 50.51 -1.02
C ASP A 1264 -17.20 49.05 -1.59
N GLU A 1265 -17.59 48.72 -2.84
CA GLU A 1265 -16.77 48.73 -4.07
C GLU A 1265 -15.24 48.51 -3.83
N ASP A 1266 -14.50 47.65 -4.55
CA ASP A 1266 -14.77 46.99 -5.84
C ASP A 1266 -13.98 45.65 -5.97
N SER A 1267 -13.88 45.10 -7.18
CA SER A 1267 -13.09 43.90 -7.52
C SER A 1267 -11.56 44.05 -7.44
N GLU A 1268 -10.85 42.98 -7.01
CA GLU A 1268 -10.00 42.13 -7.86
C GLU A 1268 -9.67 40.78 -7.19
#